data_AF-A0A8H9QCL0-F1
#
_entry.id   AF-A0A8H9QCL0-F1
#
_cell.length_a   1.000
_cell.length_b   1.000
_cell.length_c   1.000
_cell.angle_alpha   90.00
_cell.angle_beta   90.00
_cell.angle_gamma   90.00
#
_symmetry.space_group_name_H-M   'P 1'
#
loop_
_entity.id
_entity.type
_entity.pdbx_description
1 polymer ?
#
loop_
_entity_poly.entity_id
_entity_poly.type
_entity_poly.pdbx_seq_one_letter_code
_entity_poly.pdbx_strand_id
1 'polypeptide(L)'
;MKISDGNWLIQPGLNVINPIQVFEVEQQGNEMIVYVAPRDVRERTWQLDTPLFTLRFFSPQEGVVGVRMEHFQGALDTGPHYPLNVLQDVKVEMRNTAEIAELKSGNLSVRVTKGEFWSLDFLRNGERITGSQLKNNGYVQDTNSGRNYMFERLDLGVGETVYGLGERFTALVRNGQTVETWNRDGGTSTEQSYKNIPFYITNRGYGVLVNHPQCVSFEIGSEKVSKVQFSVESEYLEYFVIDGPTPKDVLNRYTQFTGRPALPPAWSFGLWLTTSFTTNYDEATVNSFIDGMAERNLPLHVFHFDCFWMKAFQWCDFEWDPVTFPDPEGMIRRLKEKGLKVCVWINPYIGQKSPIFNELKDKGYLLKRPDGSLWQWDKWQPGLAIYDFTNPQACEWYANKLKGLVDIGVDCFKTDFGERIPTDVQWFDGADPQKMHNHYAYIYNELVWNVLKGTVGEEEAVLFARSASVGAQQFPVHWGGDCYANYESMAESLRGGLSIGLSGFGFWSHDIGGFENTAPAHVYKRWCAFGLLSSHSRLHGSKSYRVPWAYDDESCDVVRYFTEQKCRMMPYLYREAARANELGTPMMRAMMLEFPDDPACDYLDRQYMLGDSVMVAPVFSEAGDVQFYLPEGRWTHLWRNDEVAGSRWHKQQHDFLSLPVYVRENTLLALGSNNQKPDYAWHEGTAFQLFHLQEGREAVCEVPAMDGSVIFTLMATRVGNTITVKGNGEARNWTLCLRNIQKIGGIKCGSHMGSELGVVITPQGSELTITL
;
A
#
# COMPACT_ATOMS: atom_id res chain seq x y z
N MET A 1 7.08 -4.41 23.22
CA MET A 1 7.02 -4.31 24.69
C MET A 1 7.66 -5.54 25.25
N LYS A 2 8.73 -5.40 26.06
CA LYS A 2 9.40 -6.55 26.65
C LYS A 2 8.56 -7.13 27.78
N ILE A 3 8.19 -8.41 27.69
CA ILE A 3 7.44 -9.12 28.74
C ILE A 3 8.36 -10.07 29.51
N SER A 4 9.14 -10.87 28.78
CA SER A 4 10.15 -11.76 29.37
C SER A 4 11.49 -11.06 29.60
N ASP A 5 12.24 -11.58 30.57
CA ASP A 5 13.66 -11.30 30.76
C ASP A 5 14.45 -12.58 30.43
N GLY A 6 14.86 -12.68 29.17
CA GLY A 6 15.41 -13.90 28.59
C GLY A 6 14.40 -15.06 28.60
N ASN A 7 14.91 -16.29 28.70
CA ASN A 7 14.06 -17.48 28.76
C ASN A 7 13.48 -17.74 30.15
N TRP A 8 14.22 -17.36 31.19
CA TRP A 8 14.04 -17.89 32.53
C TRP A 8 13.24 -16.98 33.46
N LEU A 9 13.17 -15.68 33.13
CA LEU A 9 12.61 -14.66 33.99
C LEU A 9 11.52 -13.85 33.27
N ILE A 10 10.78 -13.09 34.06
CA ILE A 10 9.80 -12.10 33.63
C ILE A 10 10.39 -10.72 33.98
N GLN A 11 10.08 -9.69 33.19
CA GLN A 11 10.52 -8.33 33.50
C GLN A 11 10.08 -7.91 34.91
N PRO A 12 10.92 -7.18 35.68
CA PRO A 12 10.58 -6.74 37.02
C PRO A 12 9.26 -5.96 37.08
N GLY A 13 8.40 -6.33 38.04
CA GLY A 13 7.11 -5.67 38.28
C GLY A 13 5.97 -6.09 37.34
N LEU A 14 6.20 -7.07 36.44
CA LEU A 14 5.13 -7.66 35.64
C LEU A 14 4.61 -8.95 36.28
N ASN A 15 3.29 -9.00 36.52
CA ASN A 15 2.57 -10.22 36.87
C ASN A 15 1.89 -10.77 35.60
N VAL A 16 2.19 -12.02 35.25
CA VAL A 16 1.65 -12.65 34.03
C VAL A 16 0.76 -13.82 34.41
N ILE A 17 -0.46 -13.83 33.86
CA ILE A 17 -1.37 -14.97 33.91
C ILE A 17 -1.65 -15.44 32.48
N ASN A 18 -1.77 -16.75 32.28
CA ASN A 18 -1.87 -17.37 30.95
C ASN A 18 -3.05 -18.34 30.90
N PRO A 19 -3.68 -18.59 29.74
CA PRO A 19 -4.60 -19.71 29.57
C PRO A 19 -3.80 -21.03 29.60
N ILE A 20 -4.10 -21.92 30.56
CA ILE A 20 -3.36 -23.16 30.81
C ILE A 20 -4.22 -24.41 30.65
N GLN A 21 -5.49 -24.39 31.03
CA GLN A 21 -6.34 -25.59 30.99
C GLN A 21 -7.76 -25.26 30.54
N VAL A 22 -8.24 -25.94 29.51
CA VAL A 22 -9.64 -25.84 29.07
C VAL A 22 -10.54 -26.32 30.21
N PHE A 23 -11.38 -25.43 30.71
CA PHE A 23 -12.41 -25.74 31.68
C PHE A 23 -13.69 -26.19 30.98
N GLU A 24 -14.12 -25.42 29.97
CA GLU A 24 -15.37 -25.65 29.26
C GLU A 24 -15.30 -25.17 27.81
N VAL A 25 -16.12 -25.77 26.94
CA VAL A 25 -16.26 -25.40 25.53
C VAL A 25 -17.74 -25.33 25.20
N GLU A 26 -18.16 -24.17 24.71
CA GLU A 26 -19.52 -23.93 24.25
C GLU A 26 -19.54 -23.60 22.76
N GLN A 27 -20.66 -23.92 22.12
CA GLN A 27 -20.99 -23.42 20.80
C GLN A 27 -22.12 -22.41 20.92
N GLN A 28 -21.90 -21.21 20.39
CA GLN A 28 -22.89 -20.13 20.36
C GLN A 28 -23.11 -19.72 18.89
N GLY A 29 -24.17 -20.24 18.28
CA GLY A 29 -24.41 -20.04 16.85
C GLY A 29 -23.29 -20.61 15.97
N ASN A 30 -22.67 -19.73 15.18
CA ASN A 30 -21.51 -20.01 14.33
C ASN A 30 -20.17 -19.66 14.99
N GLU A 31 -20.15 -19.58 16.33
CA GLU A 31 -18.95 -19.25 17.11
C GLU A 31 -18.65 -20.34 18.14
N MET A 32 -17.37 -20.51 18.45
CA MET A 32 -16.89 -21.44 19.47
C MET A 32 -16.30 -20.64 20.63
N ILE A 33 -16.83 -20.84 21.83
CA ILE A 33 -16.36 -20.22 23.07
C ILE A 33 -15.59 -21.26 23.88
N VAL A 34 -14.42 -20.89 24.37
CA VAL A 34 -13.56 -21.76 25.18
C VAL A 34 -13.18 -21.00 26.45
N TYR A 35 -13.57 -21.54 27.60
CA TYR A 35 -13.20 -21.03 28.90
C TYR A 35 -11.93 -21.70 29.37
N VAL A 36 -10.89 -20.92 29.68
CA VAL A 36 -9.55 -21.44 29.96
C VAL A 36 -9.01 -20.89 31.27
N ALA A 37 -8.72 -21.79 32.21
CA ALA A 37 -8.20 -21.44 33.51
C ALA A 37 -6.67 -21.24 33.48
N PRO A 38 -6.12 -20.37 34.36
CA PRO A 38 -4.68 -20.14 34.46
C PRO A 38 -3.95 -21.13 35.35
N ARG A 39 -4.62 -22.21 35.76
CA ARG A 39 -4.10 -23.30 36.59
C ARG A 39 -4.94 -24.56 36.38
N ASP A 40 -4.55 -25.65 37.04
CA ASP A 40 -5.37 -26.86 37.10
C ASP A 40 -6.63 -26.63 37.94
N VAL A 41 -7.80 -26.83 37.33
CA VAL A 41 -9.13 -26.63 37.91
C VAL A 41 -10.02 -27.88 37.76
N ARG A 42 -9.41 -29.05 37.53
CA ARG A 42 -10.12 -30.33 37.45
C ARG A 42 -10.89 -30.67 38.72
N GLU A 43 -10.38 -30.27 39.88
CA GLU A 43 -11.06 -30.45 41.16
C GLU A 43 -11.88 -29.23 41.55
N ARG A 44 -13.09 -29.46 42.09
CA ARG A 44 -14.01 -28.40 42.53
C ARG A 44 -13.41 -27.40 43.51
N THR A 45 -12.45 -27.82 44.32
CA THR A 45 -11.78 -26.94 45.29
C THR A 45 -10.95 -25.84 44.61
N TRP A 46 -10.56 -26.02 43.34
CA TRP A 46 -9.76 -25.06 42.57
C TRP A 46 -10.61 -24.19 41.62
N GLN A 47 -11.91 -24.43 41.54
CA GLN A 47 -12.87 -23.75 40.65
C GLN A 47 -13.41 -22.43 41.23
N LEU A 48 -12.66 -21.81 42.15
CA LEU A 48 -12.94 -20.53 42.79
C LEU A 48 -11.63 -19.81 43.13
N ASP A 49 -11.66 -18.51 43.42
CA ASP A 49 -10.48 -17.69 43.69
C ASP A 49 -9.38 -17.85 42.61
N THR A 50 -9.80 -17.77 41.35
CA THR A 50 -8.92 -17.80 40.18
C THR A 50 -9.47 -16.91 39.08
N PRO A 51 -8.61 -16.24 38.29
CA PRO A 51 -9.01 -15.68 37.00
C PRO A 51 -9.50 -16.77 36.04
N LEU A 52 -10.18 -16.37 34.97
CA LEU A 52 -10.62 -17.24 33.89
C LEU A 52 -10.58 -16.44 32.58
N PHE A 53 -9.95 -16.99 31.55
CA PHE A 53 -9.96 -16.40 30.21
C PHE A 53 -11.18 -16.89 29.43
N THR A 54 -11.78 -15.98 28.66
CA THR A 54 -12.82 -16.32 27.67
C THR A 54 -12.22 -16.15 26.28
N LEU A 55 -12.10 -17.25 25.53
CA LEU A 55 -11.65 -17.24 24.15
C LEU A 55 -12.84 -17.46 23.23
N ARG A 56 -13.09 -16.52 22.33
CA ARG A 56 -14.11 -16.60 21.29
C ARG A 56 -13.45 -16.76 19.93
N PHE A 57 -13.82 -17.83 19.24
CA PHE A 57 -13.41 -18.12 17.87
C PHE A 57 -14.61 -17.91 16.95
N PHE A 58 -14.40 -17.14 15.88
CA PHE A 58 -15.44 -16.77 14.91
C PHE A 58 -14.82 -16.56 13.54
N SER A 59 -15.64 -16.38 12.50
CA SER A 59 -15.14 -16.18 11.14
C SER A 59 -15.90 -15.04 10.44
N PRO A 60 -15.25 -13.88 10.19
CA PRO A 60 -15.90 -12.75 9.54
C PRO A 60 -15.95 -12.87 8.01
N GLN A 61 -15.11 -13.74 7.43
CA GLN A 61 -14.98 -14.02 6.01
C GLN A 61 -14.51 -15.48 5.84
N GLU A 62 -14.73 -16.09 4.67
CA GLU A 62 -14.15 -17.41 4.36
C GLU A 62 -12.63 -17.39 4.53
N GLY A 63 -12.07 -18.41 5.19
CA GLY A 63 -10.62 -18.53 5.37
C GLY A 63 -10.00 -17.49 6.30
N VAL A 64 -10.84 -16.74 7.04
CA VAL A 64 -10.42 -15.80 8.08
C VAL A 64 -10.98 -16.27 9.41
N VAL A 65 -10.11 -16.56 10.36
CA VAL A 65 -10.49 -16.98 11.72
C VAL A 65 -10.12 -15.88 12.70
N GLY A 66 -11.14 -15.29 13.32
CA GLY A 66 -11.00 -14.35 14.42
C GLY A 66 -10.82 -15.06 15.75
N VAL A 67 -9.90 -14.55 16.56
CA VAL A 67 -9.65 -14.97 17.93
C VAL A 67 -9.78 -13.75 18.81
N ARG A 68 -10.74 -13.77 19.74
CA ARG A 68 -10.86 -12.77 20.79
C ARG A 68 -10.59 -13.46 22.13
N MET A 69 -9.55 -13.03 22.82
CA MET A 69 -9.19 -13.51 24.16
C MET A 69 -9.44 -12.39 25.16
N GLU A 70 -10.26 -12.64 26.17
CA GLU A 70 -10.71 -11.61 27.12
C GLU A 70 -10.41 -12.00 28.57
N HIS A 71 -10.11 -10.99 29.37
CA HIS A 71 -10.04 -11.05 30.83
C HIS A 71 -11.33 -10.44 31.42
N PHE A 72 -11.39 -9.12 31.65
CA PHE A 72 -12.62 -8.47 32.14
C PHE A 72 -13.48 -7.89 31.02
N GLN A 73 -14.76 -8.28 30.97
CA GLN A 73 -15.74 -7.73 30.02
C GLN A 73 -16.44 -6.45 30.52
N GLY A 74 -16.13 -6.00 31.74
CA GLY A 74 -16.73 -4.78 32.34
C GLY A 74 -16.02 -3.48 31.97
N ALA A 75 -14.93 -3.53 31.22
CA ALA A 75 -14.21 -2.34 30.77
C ALA A 75 -15.02 -1.54 29.73
N LEU A 76 -14.79 -0.23 29.67
CA LEU A 76 -15.31 0.59 28.58
C LEU A 76 -14.56 0.23 27.29
N ASP A 77 -15.29 -0.05 26.22
CA ASP A 77 -14.74 -0.27 24.87
C ASP A 77 -15.31 0.78 23.91
N THR A 78 -14.99 2.04 24.17
CA THR A 78 -15.39 3.15 23.30
C THR A 78 -14.63 3.07 21.98
N GLY A 79 -15.30 3.37 20.87
CA GLY A 79 -14.69 3.41 19.53
C GLY A 79 -13.66 4.54 19.36
N PRO A 80 -13.16 4.74 18.13
CA PRO A 80 -13.54 4.05 16.90
C PRO A 80 -13.01 2.61 16.85
N HIS A 81 -13.61 1.80 15.98
CA HIS A 81 -13.12 0.47 15.60
C HIS A 81 -12.72 0.49 14.12
N TYR A 82 -11.92 -0.49 13.68
CA TYR A 82 -11.57 -0.59 12.26
C TYR A 82 -12.81 -0.85 11.38
N PRO A 83 -12.82 -0.35 10.12
CA PRO A 83 -13.95 -0.49 9.20
C PRO A 83 -13.93 -1.90 8.57
N LEU A 84 -14.27 -2.91 9.37
CA LEU A 84 -14.20 -4.32 8.97
C LEU A 84 -15.50 -4.78 8.29
N ASN A 85 -15.38 -5.45 7.14
CA ASN A 85 -16.48 -6.12 6.47
C ASN A 85 -16.75 -7.49 7.13
N VAL A 86 -17.63 -7.54 8.12
CA VAL A 86 -17.95 -8.77 8.87
C VAL A 86 -19.24 -9.41 8.35
N LEU A 87 -19.13 -10.59 7.74
CA LEU A 87 -20.28 -11.42 7.37
C LEU A 87 -20.78 -12.19 8.60
N GLN A 88 -22.10 -12.32 8.72
CA GLN A 88 -22.75 -13.02 9.84
C GLN A 88 -23.03 -14.50 9.53
N ASP A 89 -23.00 -14.87 8.25
CA ASP A 89 -23.47 -16.15 7.71
C ASP A 89 -22.34 -16.98 7.08
N VAL A 90 -21.08 -16.71 7.45
CA VAL A 90 -19.93 -17.52 7.00
C VAL A 90 -20.13 -18.97 7.44
N LYS A 91 -20.04 -19.87 6.48
CA LYS A 91 -20.10 -21.31 6.75
C LYS A 91 -18.86 -21.73 7.52
N VAL A 92 -19.07 -22.21 8.75
CA VAL A 92 -18.04 -22.80 9.59
C VAL A 92 -18.37 -24.24 9.95
N GLU A 93 -17.33 -25.02 10.23
CA GLU A 93 -17.44 -26.37 10.78
C GLU A 93 -16.86 -26.36 12.19
N MET A 94 -17.58 -26.95 13.15
CA MET A 94 -17.11 -27.06 14.53
C MET A 94 -17.03 -28.51 14.96
N ARG A 95 -15.97 -28.82 15.71
CA ARG A 95 -15.75 -30.13 16.30
C ARG A 95 -15.34 -29.98 17.75
N ASN A 96 -16.16 -30.52 18.65
CA ASN A 96 -15.89 -30.56 20.08
C ASN A 96 -15.79 -32.03 20.53
N THR A 97 -14.59 -32.47 20.94
CA THR A 97 -14.31 -33.86 21.36
C THR A 97 -13.72 -33.90 22.77
N ALA A 98 -13.37 -35.09 23.25
CA ALA A 98 -12.66 -35.23 24.52
C ALA A 98 -11.26 -34.60 24.51
N GLU A 99 -10.60 -34.58 23.35
CA GLU A 99 -9.19 -34.16 23.22
C GLU A 99 -9.02 -32.75 22.67
N ILE A 100 -9.94 -32.31 21.80
CA ILE A 100 -9.82 -31.03 21.08
C ILE A 100 -11.14 -30.29 20.98
N ALA A 101 -11.05 -28.97 20.80
CA ALA A 101 -12.10 -28.11 20.28
C ALA A 101 -11.58 -27.37 19.05
N GLU A 102 -12.29 -27.42 17.94
CA GLU A 102 -11.84 -26.89 16.65
C GLU A 102 -12.97 -26.14 15.93
N LEU A 103 -12.65 -24.96 15.41
CA LEU A 103 -13.50 -24.19 14.49
C LEU A 103 -12.76 -24.00 13.18
N LYS A 104 -13.44 -24.29 12.07
CA LYS A 104 -12.89 -24.24 10.72
C LYS A 104 -13.71 -23.34 9.81
N SER A 105 -13.04 -22.46 9.06
CA SER A 105 -13.59 -21.62 7.99
C SER A 105 -12.77 -21.83 6.73
N GLY A 106 -13.40 -22.34 5.66
CA GLY A 106 -12.66 -22.72 4.46
C GLY A 106 -11.63 -23.81 4.75
N ASN A 107 -10.36 -23.57 4.38
CA ASN A 107 -9.26 -24.49 4.67
C ASN A 107 -8.58 -24.23 6.02
N LEU A 108 -8.85 -23.08 6.64
CA LEU A 108 -8.22 -22.64 7.89
C LEU A 108 -9.04 -23.09 9.09
N SER A 109 -8.40 -23.70 10.08
CA SER A 109 -9.00 -23.96 11.38
C SER A 109 -8.14 -23.46 12.53
N VAL A 110 -8.81 -23.15 13.64
CA VAL A 110 -8.19 -22.96 14.95
C VAL A 110 -8.56 -24.14 15.84
N ARG A 111 -7.55 -24.78 16.42
CA ARG A 111 -7.72 -25.97 17.26
C ARG A 111 -7.11 -25.73 18.63
N VAL A 112 -7.91 -25.95 19.67
CA VAL A 112 -7.51 -25.92 21.07
C VAL A 112 -7.39 -27.35 21.59
N THR A 113 -6.25 -27.67 22.19
CA THR A 113 -6.01 -28.97 22.85
C THR A 113 -6.49 -28.92 24.29
N LYS A 114 -7.30 -29.92 24.69
CA LYS A 114 -7.86 -30.07 26.03
C LYS A 114 -6.93 -30.90 26.93
N GLY A 115 -7.22 -30.90 28.23
CA GLY A 115 -6.48 -31.70 29.21
C GLY A 115 -5.24 -30.98 29.73
N GLU A 116 -4.14 -31.72 29.93
CA GLU A 116 -2.92 -31.22 30.60
C GLU A 116 -2.01 -30.38 29.69
N PHE A 117 -2.10 -30.57 28.37
CA PHE A 117 -1.18 -29.97 27.41
C PHE A 117 -1.89 -28.97 26.52
N TRP A 118 -2.13 -27.77 27.05
CA TRP A 118 -2.70 -26.67 26.26
C TRP A 118 -1.85 -26.37 25.02
N SER A 119 -2.55 -26.25 23.89
CA SER A 119 -2.02 -25.74 22.63
C SER A 119 -3.15 -25.06 21.87
N LEU A 120 -2.83 -23.95 21.20
CA LEU A 120 -3.70 -23.29 20.23
C LEU A 120 -3.00 -23.33 18.86
N ASP A 121 -3.51 -24.14 17.94
CA ASP A 121 -2.91 -24.36 16.63
C ASP A 121 -3.78 -23.76 15.53
N PHE A 122 -3.16 -23.04 14.60
CA PHE A 122 -3.77 -22.67 13.33
C PHE A 122 -3.36 -23.66 12.26
N LEU A 123 -4.33 -24.25 11.59
CA LEU A 123 -4.14 -25.36 10.67
C LEU A 123 -4.69 -24.99 9.29
N ARG A 124 -3.91 -25.23 8.24
CA ARG A 124 -4.39 -25.23 6.85
C ARG A 124 -4.52 -26.67 6.41
N ASN A 125 -5.74 -27.12 6.11
CA ASN A 125 -6.01 -28.52 5.74
C ASN A 125 -5.48 -29.54 6.77
N GLY A 126 -5.46 -29.18 8.05
CA GLY A 126 -4.94 -30.02 9.14
C GLY A 126 -3.42 -29.94 9.35
N GLU A 127 -2.68 -29.24 8.50
CA GLU A 127 -1.25 -28.97 8.69
C GLU A 127 -1.06 -27.65 9.46
N ARG A 128 -0.21 -27.67 10.49
CA ARG A 128 0.03 -26.50 11.33
C ARG A 128 0.85 -25.46 10.58
N ILE A 129 0.27 -24.26 10.41
CA ILE A 129 0.94 -23.12 9.79
C ILE A 129 1.54 -22.16 10.83
N THR A 130 0.88 -22.01 11.98
CA THR A 130 1.37 -21.27 13.15
C THR A 130 0.53 -21.65 14.38
N GLY A 131 0.74 -21.00 15.52
CA GLY A 131 -0.04 -21.21 16.73
C GLY A 131 0.60 -20.56 17.95
N SER A 132 -0.10 -20.69 19.07
CA SER A 132 0.34 -20.24 20.39
C SER A 132 0.60 -21.43 21.30
N GLN A 133 1.85 -21.56 21.73
CA GLN A 133 2.25 -22.56 22.71
C GLN A 133 1.87 -22.10 24.13
N LEU A 134 1.72 -23.04 25.06
CA LEU A 134 1.50 -22.77 26.49
C LEU A 134 2.37 -21.60 27.02
N LYS A 135 1.73 -20.65 27.72
CA LYS A 135 2.32 -19.43 28.31
C LYS A 135 2.82 -18.37 27.32
N ASN A 136 2.42 -18.43 26.06
CA ASN A 136 2.77 -17.41 25.06
C ASN A 136 1.65 -16.42 24.73
N ASN A 137 0.52 -16.52 25.42
CA ASN A 137 -0.53 -15.51 25.45
C ASN A 137 -1.05 -15.33 26.87
N GLY A 138 -1.84 -14.28 27.07
CA GLY A 138 -2.55 -14.03 28.30
C GLY A 138 -2.54 -12.55 28.66
N TYR A 139 -2.52 -12.29 29.96
CA TYR A 139 -2.70 -10.97 30.55
C TYR A 139 -1.48 -10.60 31.39
N VAL A 140 -1.07 -9.33 31.29
CA VAL A 140 0.06 -8.74 31.98
C VAL A 140 -0.45 -7.59 32.83
N GLN A 141 -0.27 -7.69 34.14
CA GLN A 141 -0.43 -6.55 35.04
C GLN A 141 0.96 -5.95 35.30
N ASP A 142 1.15 -4.70 34.88
CA ASP A 142 2.37 -3.94 35.14
C ASP A 142 2.21 -3.09 36.39
N THR A 143 2.76 -3.58 37.50
CA THR A 143 2.68 -2.88 38.80
C THR A 143 3.53 -1.61 38.85
N ASN A 144 4.46 -1.41 37.90
CA ASN A 144 5.29 -0.21 37.86
C ASN A 144 4.49 0.99 37.34
N SER A 145 3.68 0.77 36.30
CA SER A 145 2.88 1.82 35.65
C SER A 145 1.41 1.83 36.09
N GLY A 146 0.93 0.74 36.70
CA GLY A 146 -0.48 0.54 37.01
C GLY A 146 -1.34 0.21 35.78
N ARG A 147 -0.72 -0.13 34.64
CA ARG A 147 -1.39 -0.48 33.39
C ARG A 147 -1.50 -1.99 33.22
N ASN A 148 -2.44 -2.40 32.37
CA ASN A 148 -2.68 -3.81 32.08
C ASN A 148 -2.70 -4.06 30.57
N TYR A 149 -2.20 -5.22 30.16
CA TYR A 149 -2.04 -5.55 28.75
C TYR A 149 -2.51 -6.98 28.47
N MET A 150 -3.03 -7.19 27.27
CA MET A 150 -3.19 -8.51 26.68
C MET A 150 -2.08 -8.75 25.65
N PHE A 151 -1.63 -9.99 25.52
CA PHE A 151 -0.58 -10.35 24.56
C PHE A 151 -0.78 -11.73 23.95
N GLU A 152 -0.18 -11.92 22.78
CA GLU A 152 -0.08 -13.19 22.05
C GLU A 152 1.31 -13.30 21.42
N ARG A 153 1.79 -14.53 21.21
CA ARG A 153 2.97 -14.81 20.40
C ARG A 153 2.70 -15.97 19.47
N LEU A 154 2.62 -15.66 18.18
CA LEU A 154 2.42 -16.66 17.13
C LEU A 154 3.77 -17.19 16.63
N ASP A 155 3.88 -18.51 16.54
CA ASP A 155 5.12 -19.19 16.13
C ASP A 155 5.57 -18.80 14.72
N LEU A 156 6.89 -18.72 14.54
CA LEU A 156 7.59 -18.67 13.26
C LEU A 156 8.37 -19.96 13.07
N GLY A 157 8.15 -20.63 11.94
CA GLY A 157 8.90 -21.81 11.52
C GLY A 157 10.34 -21.49 11.12
N VAL A 158 11.13 -22.53 10.84
CA VAL A 158 12.49 -22.35 10.30
C VAL A 158 12.41 -21.67 8.94
N GLY A 159 13.20 -20.60 8.77
CA GLY A 159 13.22 -19.82 7.53
C GLY A 159 11.94 -19.02 7.27
N GLU A 160 11.05 -18.90 8.25
CA GLU A 160 9.87 -18.07 8.10
C GLU A 160 10.19 -16.58 8.30
N THR A 161 9.83 -15.78 7.31
CA THR A 161 10.07 -14.33 7.27
C THR A 161 8.75 -13.57 7.33
N VAL A 162 8.79 -12.41 8.01
CA VAL A 162 7.62 -11.54 8.25
C VAL A 162 7.75 -10.24 7.47
N TYR A 163 6.64 -9.77 6.92
CA TYR A 163 6.53 -8.56 6.09
C TYR A 163 5.30 -7.72 6.47
N GLY A 164 5.19 -6.51 5.91
CA GLY A 164 4.07 -5.60 6.13
C GLY A 164 4.31 -4.67 7.32
N LEU A 165 3.30 -4.53 8.20
CA LEU A 165 3.22 -3.59 9.30
C LEU A 165 3.20 -2.10 8.89
N GLY A 166 2.62 -1.84 7.71
CA GLY A 166 2.50 -0.52 7.12
C GLY A 166 3.67 -0.12 6.21
N GLU A 167 3.73 1.16 5.85
CA GLU A 167 4.84 1.72 5.09
C GLU A 167 6.04 1.95 6.02
N ARG A 168 7.05 1.07 5.98
CA ARG A 168 8.23 1.19 6.85
C ARG A 168 9.52 1.21 6.03
N PHE A 169 10.47 2.00 6.52
CA PHE A 169 11.73 2.29 5.83
C PHE A 169 12.92 1.46 6.35
N THR A 170 12.72 0.70 7.44
CA THR A 170 13.66 -0.30 7.95
C THR A 170 13.85 -1.45 6.95
N ALA A 171 14.69 -2.43 7.29
CA ALA A 171 14.83 -3.64 6.48
C ALA A 171 13.47 -4.28 6.18
N LEU A 172 13.27 -4.73 4.93
CA LEU A 172 11.97 -5.21 4.42
C LEU A 172 11.43 -6.39 5.25
N VAL A 173 12.30 -7.35 5.56
CA VAL A 173 11.98 -8.47 6.46
C VAL A 173 12.00 -7.96 7.91
N ARG A 174 10.91 -8.22 8.64
CA ARG A 174 10.66 -7.68 9.98
C ARG A 174 11.29 -8.48 11.11
N ASN A 175 11.75 -9.71 10.86
CA ASN A 175 12.42 -10.53 11.87
C ASN A 175 13.59 -9.76 12.51
N GLY A 176 13.62 -9.74 13.84
CA GLY A 176 14.56 -8.98 14.66
C GLY A 176 14.12 -7.56 15.01
N GLN A 177 12.97 -7.07 14.51
CA GLN A 177 12.50 -5.71 14.74
C GLN A 177 11.42 -5.64 15.83
N THR A 178 11.46 -4.59 16.64
CA THR A 178 10.31 -4.11 17.41
C THR A 178 9.57 -3.06 16.58
N VAL A 179 8.25 -3.13 16.51
CA VAL A 179 7.43 -2.18 15.75
C VAL A 179 6.25 -1.72 16.59
N GLU A 180 6.08 -0.41 16.71
CA GLU A 180 4.90 0.20 17.33
C GLU A 180 3.99 0.73 16.22
N THR A 181 2.74 0.28 16.16
CA THR A 181 1.78 0.80 15.18
C THR A 181 1.16 2.11 15.65
N TRP A 182 1.90 3.20 15.43
CA TRP A 182 1.55 4.54 15.88
C TRP A 182 2.01 5.58 14.85
N ASN A 183 1.05 6.28 14.25
CA ASN A 183 1.32 7.24 13.18
C ASN A 183 2.21 8.39 13.68
N ARG A 184 3.31 8.62 12.96
CA ARG A 184 4.27 9.67 13.29
C ARG A 184 4.78 10.33 12.02
N ASP A 185 4.87 11.65 12.09
CA ASP A 185 5.68 12.44 11.18
C ASP A 185 7.14 12.38 11.65
N GLY A 186 7.90 11.44 11.06
CA GLY A 186 9.28 11.12 11.42
C GLY A 186 10.27 11.11 10.25
N GLY A 187 9.85 11.57 9.08
CA GLY A 187 10.63 11.40 7.85
C GLY A 187 10.59 9.95 7.34
N THR A 188 11.43 9.68 6.34
CA THR A 188 11.59 8.35 5.73
C THR A 188 12.83 7.59 6.21
N SER A 189 13.59 8.13 7.16
CA SER A 189 14.92 7.61 7.51
C SER A 189 15.03 7.05 8.93
N THR A 190 13.91 6.63 9.52
CA THR A 190 13.85 6.13 10.91
C THR A 190 12.97 4.88 11.03
N GLU A 191 12.83 4.35 12.25
CA GLU A 191 11.89 3.27 12.57
C GLU A 191 10.43 3.70 12.58
N GLN A 192 10.16 5.02 12.57
CA GLN A 192 8.82 5.58 12.56
C GLN A 192 8.13 5.41 11.20
N SER A 193 6.82 5.62 11.18
CA SER A 193 6.03 5.52 9.96
C SER A 193 4.83 6.47 10.02
N TYR A 194 4.52 7.08 8.88
CA TYR A 194 3.30 7.85 8.68
C TYR A 194 2.05 6.95 8.58
N LYS A 195 2.23 5.69 8.17
CA LYS A 195 1.15 4.78 7.73
C LYS A 195 1.30 3.43 8.42
N ASN A 196 0.88 3.34 9.67
CA ASN A 196 0.99 2.13 10.46
C ASN A 196 -0.24 1.25 10.29
N ILE A 197 0.00 -0.04 10.05
CA ILE A 197 -1.06 -1.04 9.88
C ILE A 197 -0.69 -2.23 10.78
N PRO A 198 -1.52 -2.65 11.75
CA PRO A 198 -1.25 -3.82 12.59
C PRO A 198 -1.54 -5.14 11.86
N PHE A 199 -1.13 -5.22 10.59
CA PHE A 199 -1.24 -6.39 9.73
C PHE A 199 0.15 -6.82 9.26
N TYR A 200 0.47 -8.10 9.41
CA TYR A 200 1.67 -8.70 8.83
C TYR A 200 1.32 -9.92 7.98
N ILE A 201 2.22 -10.26 7.07
CA ILE A 201 2.14 -11.44 6.20
C ILE A 201 3.47 -12.20 6.24
N THR A 202 3.47 -13.52 6.08
CA THR A 202 4.69 -14.34 6.08
C THR A 202 4.92 -15.07 4.76
N ASN A 203 6.16 -15.52 4.52
CA ASN A 203 6.48 -16.39 3.38
C ASN A 203 5.91 -17.83 3.53
N ARG A 204 5.17 -18.13 4.61
CA ARG A 204 4.38 -19.37 4.74
C ARG A 204 2.94 -19.22 4.25
N GLY A 205 2.59 -18.05 3.73
CA GLY A 205 1.34 -17.84 3.01
C GLY A 205 0.13 -17.73 3.92
N TYR A 206 0.30 -17.01 5.04
CA TYR A 206 -0.80 -16.53 5.88
C TYR A 206 -0.47 -15.10 6.35
N GLY A 207 -1.50 -14.36 6.77
CA GLY A 207 -1.35 -13.06 7.39
C GLY A 207 -2.12 -12.96 8.71
N VAL A 208 -1.81 -11.94 9.49
CA VAL A 208 -2.48 -11.68 10.77
C VAL A 208 -2.77 -10.19 10.92
N LEU A 209 -4.04 -9.83 11.09
CA LEU A 209 -4.48 -8.48 11.49
C LEU A 209 -4.77 -8.49 12.99
N VAL A 210 -4.12 -7.62 13.75
CA VAL A 210 -4.45 -7.36 15.17
C VAL A 210 -5.47 -6.22 15.22
N ASN A 211 -6.68 -6.50 15.73
CA ASN A 211 -7.86 -5.62 15.61
C ASN A 211 -7.91 -4.53 16.69
N HIS A 212 -6.86 -3.71 16.77
CA HIS A 212 -6.76 -2.65 17.78
C HIS A 212 -6.26 -1.36 17.12
N PRO A 213 -7.11 -0.31 17.01
CA PRO A 213 -6.70 0.99 16.43
C PRO A 213 -5.64 1.74 17.24
N GLN A 214 -5.57 1.51 18.55
CA GLN A 214 -4.55 2.07 19.42
C GLN A 214 -3.15 1.51 19.11
N CYS A 215 -2.13 1.94 19.87
CA CYS A 215 -0.78 1.42 19.72
C CYS A 215 -0.74 -0.10 20.01
N VAL A 216 -0.37 -0.89 19.00
CA VAL A 216 -0.02 -2.30 19.16
C VAL A 216 1.50 -2.41 19.10
N SER A 217 2.06 -3.03 20.14
CA SER A 217 3.50 -3.20 20.27
C SER A 217 3.90 -4.58 19.81
N PHE A 218 4.56 -4.66 18.66
CA PHE A 218 5.05 -5.90 18.07
C PHE A 218 6.52 -6.14 18.44
N GLU A 219 6.85 -7.37 18.81
CA GLU A 219 8.22 -7.88 18.88
C GLU A 219 8.34 -9.04 17.89
N ILE A 220 8.87 -8.77 16.70
CA ILE A 220 8.91 -9.72 15.59
C ILE A 220 10.24 -10.47 15.66
N GLY A 221 10.31 -11.60 16.36
CA GLY A 221 11.59 -12.29 16.58
C GLY A 221 12.60 -11.48 17.40
N SER A 222 12.18 -10.38 18.04
CA SER A 222 13.05 -9.43 18.78
C SER A 222 12.99 -9.60 20.30
N GLU A 223 12.06 -10.43 20.81
CA GLU A 223 12.05 -10.90 22.20
C GLU A 223 12.14 -12.43 22.24
N LYS A 224 11.19 -13.12 21.58
CA LYS A 224 11.24 -14.55 21.31
C LYS A 224 11.56 -14.75 19.83
N VAL A 225 12.78 -15.18 19.53
CA VAL A 225 13.36 -15.16 18.17
C VAL A 225 12.60 -15.96 17.12
N SER A 226 11.79 -16.94 17.54
CA SER A 226 10.95 -17.77 16.68
C SER A 226 9.45 -17.50 16.86
N LYS A 227 9.08 -16.27 17.25
CA LYS A 227 7.67 -15.86 17.36
C LYS A 227 7.46 -14.39 16.97
N VAL A 228 6.25 -14.08 16.52
CA VAL A 228 5.74 -12.71 16.45
C VAL A 228 4.92 -12.45 17.69
N GLN A 229 5.47 -11.67 18.63
CA GLN A 229 4.71 -11.17 19.77
C GLN A 229 3.96 -9.90 19.39
N PHE A 230 2.76 -9.74 19.91
CA PHE A 230 2.06 -8.46 19.92
C PHE A 230 1.31 -8.29 21.24
N SER A 231 1.33 -7.07 21.75
CA SER A 231 0.66 -6.70 23.00
C SER A 231 -0.03 -5.35 22.88
N VAL A 232 -1.15 -5.21 23.59
CA VAL A 232 -1.97 -4.00 23.61
C VAL A 232 -2.46 -3.72 25.03
N GLU A 233 -2.54 -2.45 25.40
CA GLU A 233 -3.17 -2.02 26.65
C GLU A 233 -4.69 -2.15 26.51
N SER A 234 -5.24 -3.27 26.99
CA SER A 234 -6.66 -3.61 26.91
C SER A 234 -6.97 -4.82 27.81
N GLU A 235 -8.25 -4.98 28.17
CA GLU A 235 -8.76 -6.19 28.84
C GLU A 235 -9.08 -7.33 27.86
N TYR A 236 -9.00 -7.07 26.54
CA TYR A 236 -9.07 -8.11 25.52
C TYR A 236 -8.00 -7.93 24.45
N LEU A 237 -7.68 -9.03 23.77
CA LEU A 237 -6.91 -9.03 22.54
C LEU A 237 -7.73 -9.73 21.46
N GLU A 238 -7.96 -9.04 20.35
CA GLU A 238 -8.61 -9.59 19.18
C GLU A 238 -7.68 -9.56 17.96
N TYR A 239 -7.56 -10.68 17.26
CA TYR A 239 -6.77 -10.79 16.04
C TYR A 239 -7.39 -11.78 15.06
N PHE A 240 -7.04 -11.64 13.78
CA PHE A 240 -7.54 -12.46 12.70
C PHE A 240 -6.37 -13.16 12.01
N VAL A 241 -6.38 -14.48 11.95
CA VAL A 241 -5.50 -15.24 11.06
C VAL A 241 -6.19 -15.37 9.70
N ILE A 242 -5.49 -14.98 8.64
CA ILE A 242 -5.98 -14.85 7.28
C ILE A 242 -5.22 -15.83 6.40
N ASP A 243 -5.90 -16.83 5.84
CA ASP A 243 -5.28 -17.86 5.02
C ASP A 243 -4.93 -17.36 3.60
N GLY A 244 -3.95 -18.04 3.00
CA GLY A 244 -3.55 -17.89 1.61
C GLY A 244 -4.08 -19.04 0.73
N PRO A 245 -3.20 -19.93 0.20
CA PRO A 245 -1.85 -20.23 0.69
C PRO A 245 -0.74 -19.41 0.04
N THR A 246 -1.03 -18.53 -0.92
CA THR A 246 -0.03 -17.61 -1.48
C THR A 246 -0.14 -16.21 -0.84
N PRO A 247 0.92 -15.41 -0.87
CA PRO A 247 0.84 -14.04 -0.37
C PRO A 247 -0.22 -13.16 -1.05
N LYS A 248 -0.49 -13.37 -2.35
CA LYS A 248 -1.57 -12.68 -3.07
C LYS A 248 -2.95 -13.09 -2.57
N ASP A 249 -3.17 -14.36 -2.25
CA ASP A 249 -4.44 -14.85 -1.68
C ASP A 249 -4.71 -14.23 -0.30
N VAL A 250 -3.66 -14.10 0.52
CA VAL A 250 -3.76 -13.42 1.82
C VAL A 250 -4.17 -11.95 1.63
N LEU A 251 -3.51 -11.21 0.73
CA LEU A 251 -3.86 -9.82 0.45
C LEU A 251 -5.27 -9.69 -0.15
N ASN A 252 -5.69 -10.67 -0.96
CA ASN A 252 -7.03 -10.71 -1.51
C ASN A 252 -8.08 -10.82 -0.39
N ARG A 253 -7.92 -11.77 0.55
CA ARG A 253 -8.81 -11.86 1.71
C ARG A 253 -8.72 -10.65 2.63
N TYR A 254 -7.51 -10.15 2.90
CA TYR A 254 -7.29 -8.99 3.77
C TYR A 254 -7.98 -7.73 3.22
N THR A 255 -7.84 -7.44 1.93
CA THR A 255 -8.47 -6.26 1.31
C THR A 255 -9.97 -6.46 1.06
N GLN A 256 -10.45 -7.68 0.86
CA GLN A 256 -11.90 -7.94 0.93
C GLN A 256 -12.44 -7.63 2.33
N PHE A 257 -11.70 -8.01 3.37
CA PHE A 257 -12.10 -7.84 4.75
C PHE A 257 -12.00 -6.39 5.24
N THR A 258 -11.00 -5.63 4.78
CA THR A 258 -10.69 -4.29 5.32
C THR A 258 -10.93 -3.15 4.34
N GLY A 259 -11.24 -3.42 3.07
CA GLY A 259 -11.46 -2.42 2.03
C GLY A 259 -10.59 -2.65 0.79
N ARG A 260 -11.21 -2.67 -0.39
CA ARG A 260 -10.50 -2.79 -1.67
C ARG A 260 -9.89 -1.45 -2.08
N PRO A 261 -8.65 -1.41 -2.60
CA PRO A 261 -8.13 -0.20 -3.23
C PRO A 261 -9.07 0.29 -4.34
N ALA A 262 -9.50 1.56 -4.35
CA ALA A 262 -10.21 2.10 -5.50
C ALA A 262 -9.32 2.10 -6.75
N LEU A 263 -9.89 2.03 -7.95
CA LEU A 263 -9.12 2.16 -9.20
C LEU A 263 -8.96 3.65 -9.53
N PRO A 264 -7.74 4.23 -9.52
CA PRO A 264 -7.55 5.64 -9.85
C PRO A 264 -7.82 5.90 -11.34
N PRO A 265 -8.22 7.13 -11.72
CA PRO A 265 -8.40 7.50 -13.11
C PRO A 265 -7.09 7.40 -13.89
N ALA A 266 -7.16 7.01 -15.16
CA ALA A 266 -5.98 6.80 -16.01
C ALA A 266 -5.03 8.01 -16.08
N TRP A 267 -5.56 9.24 -16.03
CA TRP A 267 -4.75 10.46 -16.05
C TRP A 267 -3.81 10.58 -14.83
N SER A 268 -4.16 9.98 -13.69
CA SER A 268 -3.35 10.05 -12.46
C SER A 268 -2.03 9.29 -12.60
N PHE A 269 -1.94 8.35 -13.53
CA PHE A 269 -0.74 7.58 -13.82
C PHE A 269 0.32 8.38 -14.58
N GLY A 270 -0.03 9.58 -15.08
CA GLY A 270 0.91 10.48 -15.74
C GLY A 270 2.00 11.01 -14.81
N LEU A 271 2.88 11.84 -15.37
CA LEU A 271 3.83 12.65 -14.63
C LEU A 271 3.13 13.83 -13.93
N TRP A 272 3.39 13.96 -12.63
CA TRP A 272 2.99 15.07 -11.78
C TRP A 272 4.17 16.02 -11.54
N LEU A 273 3.95 17.32 -11.62
CA LEU A 273 4.92 18.35 -11.27
C LEU A 273 4.33 19.29 -10.24
N THR A 274 5.17 19.76 -9.32
CA THR A 274 4.75 20.64 -8.22
C THR A 274 5.44 21.99 -8.30
N THR A 275 4.90 22.95 -7.55
CA THR A 275 5.58 24.21 -7.23
C THR A 275 6.85 24.04 -6.38
N SER A 276 7.15 22.84 -5.88
CA SER A 276 7.97 22.61 -4.67
C SER A 276 7.38 23.26 -3.42
N PHE A 277 8.02 23.09 -2.25
CA PHE A 277 7.48 23.53 -0.95
C PHE A 277 7.78 24.99 -0.60
N THR A 278 9.04 25.34 -0.28
CA THR A 278 9.40 26.69 0.20
C THR A 278 10.03 27.57 -0.88
N THR A 279 9.83 27.22 -2.14
CA THR A 279 10.15 28.05 -3.30
C THR A 279 9.16 29.21 -3.40
N ASN A 280 9.48 30.23 -4.20
CA ASN A 280 8.53 31.29 -4.52
C ASN A 280 7.73 30.89 -5.76
N TYR A 281 6.42 30.88 -5.72
CA TYR A 281 5.62 30.54 -6.90
C TYR A 281 4.40 31.44 -7.01
N ASP A 282 4.22 31.99 -8.20
CA ASP A 282 3.07 32.75 -8.67
C ASP A 282 2.65 32.20 -10.04
N GLU A 283 1.61 32.77 -10.64
CA GLU A 283 1.13 32.31 -11.95
C GLU A 283 2.21 32.37 -13.05
N ALA A 284 3.09 33.38 -13.04
CA ALA A 284 4.17 33.49 -14.01
C ALA A 284 5.19 32.36 -13.85
N THR A 285 5.58 32.06 -12.61
CA THR A 285 6.49 30.97 -12.27
C THR A 285 5.91 29.62 -12.70
N VAL A 286 4.63 29.38 -12.37
CA VAL A 286 3.91 28.16 -12.77
C VAL A 286 3.89 27.98 -14.28
N ASN A 287 3.51 29.03 -15.03
CA ASN A 287 3.50 28.98 -16.49
C ASN A 287 4.91 28.76 -17.06
N SER A 288 5.96 29.36 -16.48
CA SER A 288 7.33 29.16 -16.95
C SER A 288 7.79 27.71 -16.88
N PHE A 289 7.33 26.93 -15.89
CA PHE A 289 7.64 25.51 -15.79
C PHE A 289 6.81 24.68 -16.77
N ILE A 290 5.52 24.99 -16.90
CA ILE A 290 4.64 24.26 -17.82
C ILE A 290 5.07 24.47 -19.27
N ASP A 291 5.34 25.72 -19.65
CA ASP A 291 5.84 26.06 -20.97
C ASP A 291 7.25 25.48 -21.17
N GLY A 292 8.11 25.53 -20.15
CA GLY A 292 9.43 24.92 -20.20
C GLY A 292 9.41 23.40 -20.41
N MET A 293 8.43 22.69 -19.84
CA MET A 293 8.20 21.26 -20.11
C MET A 293 7.74 21.04 -21.55
N ALA A 294 6.77 21.82 -22.03
CA ALA A 294 6.25 21.72 -23.39
C ALA A 294 7.32 22.02 -24.46
N GLU A 295 8.09 23.10 -24.29
CA GLU A 295 9.20 23.50 -25.19
C GLU A 295 10.27 22.40 -25.34
N ARG A 296 10.44 21.56 -24.30
CA ARG A 296 11.41 20.47 -24.27
C ARG A 296 10.80 19.12 -24.66
N ASN A 297 9.55 19.10 -25.11
CA ASN A 297 8.77 17.89 -25.40
C ASN A 297 8.76 16.92 -24.22
N LEU A 298 8.47 17.43 -23.02
CA LEU A 298 8.35 16.64 -21.79
C LEU A 298 6.87 16.52 -21.43
N PRO A 299 6.22 15.35 -21.63
CA PRO A 299 4.80 15.20 -21.32
C PRO A 299 4.53 15.48 -19.83
N LEU A 300 3.54 16.33 -19.56
CA LEU A 300 3.11 16.71 -18.22
C LEU A 300 1.59 16.62 -18.15
N HIS A 301 1.07 16.08 -17.05
CA HIS A 301 -0.34 15.68 -16.96
C HIS A 301 -1.04 16.30 -15.76
N VAL A 302 -0.34 16.41 -14.63
CA VAL A 302 -0.88 17.00 -13.40
C VAL A 302 0.07 18.06 -12.86
N PHE A 303 -0.48 19.22 -12.52
CA PHE A 303 0.25 20.28 -11.81
C PHE A 303 -0.29 20.46 -10.40
N HIS A 304 0.61 20.53 -9.42
CA HIS A 304 0.26 20.62 -7.99
C HIS A 304 0.76 21.94 -7.36
N PHE A 305 -0.15 22.62 -6.67
CA PHE A 305 0.15 23.78 -5.83
C PHE A 305 0.37 23.38 -4.38
N ASP A 306 1.56 23.63 -3.85
CA ASP A 306 1.90 23.31 -2.47
C ASP A 306 1.50 24.44 -1.49
N CYS A 307 1.70 24.22 -0.19
CA CYS A 307 1.33 25.03 0.97
C CYS A 307 1.09 26.56 0.78
N PHE A 308 2.06 27.30 0.22
CA PHE A 308 1.97 28.76 -0.02
C PHE A 308 0.99 29.21 -1.11
N TRP A 309 0.14 28.32 -1.64
CA TRP A 309 -1.09 28.78 -2.29
C TRP A 309 -2.01 29.53 -1.32
N MET A 310 -1.89 29.22 -0.01
CA MET A 310 -2.45 29.98 1.11
C MET A 310 -1.40 30.85 1.80
N LYS A 311 -1.83 31.89 2.51
CA LYS A 311 -0.92 32.80 3.25
C LYS A 311 -0.16 32.07 4.36
N ALA A 312 1.13 32.39 4.53
CA ALA A 312 1.95 31.85 5.61
C ALA A 312 1.31 32.04 7.00
N PHE A 313 1.49 31.01 7.85
CA PHE A 313 0.94 30.90 9.21
C PHE A 313 -0.59 30.74 9.30
N GLN A 314 -1.29 30.61 8.17
CA GLN A 314 -2.75 30.42 8.13
C GLN A 314 -3.17 29.01 7.68
N TRP A 315 -2.23 28.12 7.38
CA TRP A 315 -2.53 26.84 6.76
C TRP A 315 -3.26 25.90 7.74
N CYS A 316 -4.30 25.16 7.35
CA CYS A 316 -5.02 25.11 6.08
C CYS A 316 -6.39 25.80 6.22
N ASP A 317 -6.50 27.08 5.83
CA ASP A 317 -7.75 27.86 5.93
C ASP A 317 -8.52 27.99 4.62
N PHE A 318 -7.96 27.47 3.53
CA PHE A 318 -8.52 27.43 2.17
C PHE A 318 -8.59 28.77 1.44
N GLU A 319 -7.97 29.83 1.98
CA GLU A 319 -7.96 31.15 1.34
C GLU A 319 -6.70 31.30 0.47
N TRP A 320 -6.90 31.46 -0.84
CA TRP A 320 -5.80 31.76 -1.77
C TRP A 320 -5.08 33.04 -1.35
N ASP A 321 -3.74 33.06 -1.38
CA ASP A 321 -2.98 34.29 -1.09
C ASP A 321 -3.28 35.33 -2.18
N PRO A 322 -3.99 36.44 -1.87
CA PRO A 322 -4.45 37.38 -2.89
C PRO A 322 -3.30 38.20 -3.50
N VAL A 323 -2.12 38.23 -2.87
CA VAL A 323 -0.94 38.91 -3.42
C VAL A 323 -0.30 38.05 -4.51
N THR A 324 -0.26 36.74 -4.29
CA THR A 324 0.40 35.78 -5.19
C THR A 324 -0.54 35.25 -6.27
N PHE A 325 -1.82 35.04 -5.92
CA PHE A 325 -2.87 34.48 -6.77
C PHE A 325 -4.10 35.41 -6.78
N PRO A 326 -4.05 36.53 -7.51
CA PRO A 326 -5.15 37.48 -7.57
C PRO A 326 -6.37 36.96 -8.36
N ASP A 327 -6.19 35.95 -9.22
CA ASP A 327 -7.24 35.31 -10.03
C ASP A 327 -7.07 33.77 -10.04
N PRO A 328 -7.37 33.07 -8.92
CA PRO A 328 -7.14 31.63 -8.82
C PRO A 328 -7.94 30.80 -9.83
N GLU A 329 -9.23 31.10 -9.99
CA GLU A 329 -10.11 30.38 -10.91
C GLU A 329 -9.67 30.58 -12.37
N GLY A 330 -9.38 31.82 -12.77
CA GLY A 330 -8.89 32.08 -14.12
C GLY A 330 -7.53 31.45 -14.39
N MET A 331 -6.62 31.44 -13.41
CA MET A 331 -5.35 30.73 -13.51
C MET A 331 -5.58 29.23 -13.75
N ILE A 332 -6.36 28.57 -12.88
CA ILE A 332 -6.67 27.14 -13.01
C ILE A 332 -7.30 26.83 -14.37
N ARG A 333 -8.24 27.66 -14.83
CA ARG A 333 -8.86 27.53 -16.16
C ARG A 333 -7.83 27.55 -17.28
N ARG A 334 -6.88 28.50 -17.27
CA ARG A 334 -5.78 28.60 -18.26
C ARG A 334 -4.87 27.37 -18.24
N LEU A 335 -4.63 26.78 -17.07
CA LEU A 335 -3.85 25.54 -16.93
C LEU A 335 -4.61 24.33 -17.51
N LYS A 336 -5.92 24.23 -17.24
CA LYS A 336 -6.78 23.16 -17.77
C LYS A 336 -6.99 23.27 -19.27
N GLU A 337 -7.00 24.46 -19.86
CA GLU A 337 -7.02 24.67 -21.32
C GLU A 337 -5.78 24.06 -22.02
N LYS A 338 -4.66 23.90 -21.31
CA LYS A 338 -3.47 23.16 -21.77
C LYS A 338 -3.59 21.64 -21.59
N GLY A 339 -4.71 21.13 -21.07
CA GLY A 339 -4.98 19.71 -20.84
C GLY A 339 -4.47 19.17 -19.49
N LEU A 340 -4.06 20.04 -18.57
CA LEU A 340 -3.58 19.62 -17.25
C LEU A 340 -4.73 19.36 -16.27
N LYS A 341 -4.52 18.37 -15.40
CA LYS A 341 -5.27 18.22 -14.15
C LYS A 341 -4.58 19.03 -13.04
N VAL A 342 -5.34 19.53 -12.08
CA VAL A 342 -4.86 20.40 -11.02
C VAL A 342 -5.05 19.75 -9.65
N CYS A 343 -3.96 19.70 -8.88
CA CYS A 343 -3.95 19.27 -7.50
C CYS A 343 -3.61 20.45 -6.58
N VAL A 344 -4.20 20.52 -5.38
CA VAL A 344 -3.78 21.48 -4.35
C VAL A 344 -3.49 20.79 -3.03
N TRP A 345 -2.54 21.35 -2.28
CA TRP A 345 -2.20 20.89 -0.94
C TRP A 345 -3.31 21.23 0.06
N ILE A 346 -3.66 20.27 0.91
CA ILE A 346 -4.50 20.47 2.09
C ILE A 346 -3.93 19.69 3.26
N ASN A 347 -4.30 20.07 4.48
CA ASN A 347 -4.07 19.25 5.66
C ASN A 347 -5.21 19.44 6.69
N PRO A 348 -5.28 18.62 7.74
CA PRO A 348 -6.38 18.64 8.69
C PRO A 348 -6.13 19.56 9.90
N TYR A 349 -5.28 20.58 9.74
CA TYR A 349 -4.91 21.52 10.80
C TYR A 349 -5.18 22.97 10.37
N ILE A 350 -5.23 23.91 11.32
CA ILE A 350 -5.32 25.34 11.03
C ILE A 350 -4.44 26.17 11.98
N GLY A 351 -3.63 27.08 11.42
CA GLY A 351 -2.83 28.05 12.17
C GLY A 351 -3.66 29.21 12.74
N GLN A 352 -3.32 29.67 13.94
CA GLN A 352 -4.11 30.70 14.67
C GLN A 352 -4.14 32.06 13.98
N LYS A 353 -3.17 32.37 13.10
CA LYS A 353 -3.16 33.64 12.36
C LYS A 353 -4.36 33.76 11.41
N SER A 354 -4.93 32.64 10.94
CA SER A 354 -6.03 32.68 9.99
C SER A 354 -7.23 33.44 10.58
N PRO A 355 -7.85 34.38 9.83
CA PRO A 355 -9.11 35.00 10.25
C PRO A 355 -10.22 33.98 10.53
N ILE A 356 -10.19 32.83 9.85
CA ILE A 356 -11.15 31.74 9.98
C ILE A 356 -11.01 31.01 11.33
N PHE A 357 -9.86 31.08 11.98
CA PHE A 357 -9.62 30.40 13.26
C PHE A 357 -10.66 30.79 14.33
N ASN A 358 -10.99 32.07 14.42
CA ASN A 358 -11.98 32.55 15.39
C ASN A 358 -13.39 32.03 15.08
N GLU A 359 -13.77 31.95 13.81
CA GLU A 359 -15.05 31.34 13.40
C GLU A 359 -15.13 29.88 13.86
N LEU A 360 -14.08 29.09 13.61
CA LEU A 360 -14.04 27.66 13.96
C LEU A 360 -14.03 27.45 15.47
N LYS A 361 -13.31 28.29 16.20
CA LYS A 361 -13.31 28.30 17.67
C LYS A 361 -14.71 28.59 18.22
N ASP A 362 -15.37 29.64 17.75
CA ASP A 362 -16.68 30.06 18.24
C ASP A 362 -17.76 29.03 17.91
N LYS A 363 -17.64 28.34 16.77
CA LYS A 363 -18.52 27.23 16.36
C LYS A 363 -18.18 25.89 17.04
N GLY A 364 -17.05 25.78 17.71
CA GLY A 364 -16.61 24.55 18.38
C GLY A 364 -16.21 23.42 17.41
N TYR A 365 -15.62 23.76 16.26
CA TYR A 365 -15.20 22.80 15.23
C TYR A 365 -13.74 22.32 15.40
N LEU A 366 -13.03 22.87 16.38
CA LEU A 366 -11.64 22.54 16.67
C LEU A 366 -11.54 21.61 17.88
N LEU A 367 -10.57 20.70 17.85
CA LEU A 367 -10.31 19.71 18.89
C LEU A 367 -10.02 20.37 20.24
N LYS A 368 -10.60 19.82 21.30
CA LYS A 368 -10.56 20.40 22.66
C LYS A 368 -9.79 19.52 23.64
N ARG A 369 -9.24 20.18 24.65
CA ARG A 369 -8.78 19.56 25.90
C ARG A 369 -10.00 19.20 26.77
N PRO A 370 -9.84 18.31 27.77
CA PRO A 370 -10.94 17.94 28.66
C PRO A 370 -11.56 19.11 29.45
N ASP A 371 -10.83 20.21 29.64
CA ASP A 371 -11.34 21.43 30.32
C ASP A 371 -12.17 22.34 29.39
N GLY A 372 -12.34 21.96 28.12
CA GLY A 372 -13.07 22.71 27.10
C GLY A 372 -12.24 23.76 26.36
N SER A 373 -10.98 24.00 26.75
CA SER A 373 -10.06 24.84 25.98
C SER A 373 -9.64 24.14 24.68
N LEU A 374 -9.14 24.89 23.69
CA LEU A 374 -8.62 24.30 22.47
C LEU A 374 -7.31 23.56 22.75
N TRP A 375 -7.12 22.41 22.12
CA TRP A 375 -5.79 21.84 22.01
C TRP A 375 -4.99 22.65 20.99
N GLN A 376 -3.83 23.17 21.40
CA GLN A 376 -2.94 23.95 20.55
C GLN A 376 -1.47 23.67 20.85
N TRP A 377 -0.62 23.90 19.85
CA TRP A 377 0.84 23.97 19.95
C TRP A 377 1.44 24.80 18.81
N ASP A 378 2.77 24.88 18.73
CA ASP A 378 3.49 25.69 17.73
C ASP A 378 4.32 24.89 16.72
N LYS A 379 4.13 23.56 16.66
CA LYS A 379 4.71 22.76 15.58
C LYS A 379 3.89 22.97 14.30
N TRP A 380 4.56 23.03 13.15
CA TRP A 380 3.99 23.31 11.82
C TRP A 380 3.42 24.73 11.64
N GLN A 381 2.46 25.17 12.45
CA GLN A 381 1.93 26.54 12.44
C GLN A 381 1.87 27.12 13.86
N PRO A 382 2.03 28.43 14.03
CA PRO A 382 1.82 29.09 15.33
C PRO A 382 0.37 28.93 15.82
N GLY A 383 0.21 28.50 17.08
CA GLY A 383 -1.10 28.25 17.68
C GLY A 383 -1.95 27.27 16.88
N LEU A 384 -1.35 26.28 16.22
CA LEU A 384 -2.07 25.30 15.43
C LEU A 384 -3.14 24.58 16.26
N ALA A 385 -4.35 24.49 15.72
CA ALA A 385 -5.42 23.61 16.18
C ALA A 385 -5.76 22.55 15.12
N ILE A 386 -6.49 21.52 15.53
CA ILE A 386 -6.88 20.38 14.69
C ILE A 386 -8.39 20.46 14.43
N TYR A 387 -8.83 20.21 13.19
CA TYR A 387 -10.26 20.06 12.89
C TYR A 387 -10.80 18.79 13.54
N ASP A 388 -11.85 18.91 14.35
CA ASP A 388 -12.46 17.76 15.00
C ASP A 388 -13.44 17.06 14.04
N PHE A 389 -12.95 16.05 13.31
CA PHE A 389 -13.76 15.27 12.38
C PHE A 389 -14.68 14.24 13.04
N THR A 390 -14.77 14.21 14.38
CA THR A 390 -15.89 13.53 15.06
C THR A 390 -17.11 14.45 15.20
N ASN A 391 -16.94 15.76 14.98
CA ASN A 391 -18.03 16.72 14.89
C ASN A 391 -18.59 16.76 13.44
N PRO A 392 -19.85 16.36 13.21
CA PRO A 392 -20.42 16.32 11.86
C PRO A 392 -20.50 17.72 11.20
N GLN A 393 -20.67 18.79 12.00
CA GLN A 393 -20.71 20.15 11.47
C GLN A 393 -19.32 20.66 11.07
N ALA A 394 -18.26 20.23 11.77
CA ALA A 394 -16.89 20.51 11.37
C ALA A 394 -16.54 19.77 10.06
N CYS A 395 -17.00 18.52 9.92
CA CYS A 395 -16.85 17.75 8.70
C CYS A 395 -17.54 18.44 7.51
N GLU A 396 -18.79 18.86 7.69
CA GLU A 396 -19.54 19.58 6.66
C GLU A 396 -18.85 20.89 6.27
N TRP A 397 -18.36 21.66 7.24
CA TRP A 397 -17.64 22.90 6.99
C TRP A 397 -16.38 22.67 6.14
N TYR A 398 -15.57 21.68 6.51
CA TYR A 398 -14.34 21.34 5.79
C TYR A 398 -14.66 20.82 4.37
N ALA A 399 -15.63 19.91 4.26
CA ALA A 399 -16.09 19.37 2.99
C ALA A 399 -16.59 20.48 2.05
N ASN A 400 -17.32 21.47 2.55
CA ASN A 400 -17.80 22.59 1.75
C ASN A 400 -16.67 23.51 1.25
N LYS A 401 -15.57 23.67 2.01
CA LYS A 401 -14.37 24.35 1.51
C LYS A 401 -13.72 23.60 0.35
N LEU A 402 -13.62 22.28 0.47
CA LEU A 402 -13.10 21.44 -0.62
C LEU A 402 -14.00 21.49 -1.87
N LYS A 403 -15.33 21.44 -1.71
CA LYS A 403 -16.27 21.61 -2.83
C LYS A 403 -16.04 22.94 -3.56
N GLY A 404 -15.85 24.04 -2.81
CA GLY A 404 -15.52 25.33 -3.41
C GLY A 404 -14.22 25.32 -4.23
N LEU A 405 -13.22 24.53 -3.84
CA LEU A 405 -12.00 24.34 -4.62
C LEU A 405 -12.27 23.50 -5.90
N VAL A 406 -13.09 22.47 -5.80
CA VAL A 406 -13.52 21.68 -6.97
C VAL A 406 -14.33 22.55 -7.94
N ASP A 407 -15.21 23.41 -7.44
CA ASP A 407 -16.06 24.30 -8.25
C ASP A 407 -15.24 25.25 -9.13
N ILE A 408 -14.05 25.68 -8.67
CA ILE A 408 -13.11 26.51 -9.46
C ILE A 408 -12.17 25.69 -10.36
N GLY A 409 -12.34 24.36 -10.39
CA GLY A 409 -11.68 23.45 -11.32
C GLY A 409 -10.52 22.62 -10.76
N VAL A 410 -10.32 22.57 -9.44
CA VAL A 410 -9.37 21.61 -8.83
C VAL A 410 -9.89 20.18 -9.02
N ASP A 411 -9.03 19.27 -9.49
CA ASP A 411 -9.40 17.88 -9.79
C ASP A 411 -9.13 16.93 -8.62
N CYS A 412 -8.14 17.22 -7.78
CA CYS A 412 -7.72 16.33 -6.69
C CYS A 412 -6.96 17.05 -5.57
N PHE A 413 -6.69 16.33 -4.48
CA PHE A 413 -6.06 16.89 -3.28
C PHE A 413 -4.85 16.05 -2.83
N LYS A 414 -3.78 16.72 -2.40
CA LYS A 414 -2.73 16.10 -1.57
C LYS A 414 -3.21 16.18 -0.12
N THR A 415 -3.64 15.05 0.45
CA THR A 415 -4.05 14.93 1.85
C THR A 415 -2.82 14.72 2.74
N ASP A 416 -2.18 15.83 3.07
CA ASP A 416 -0.94 15.84 3.83
C ASP A 416 -1.20 15.79 5.35
N PHE A 417 -0.19 15.40 6.12
CA PHE A 417 -0.29 15.22 7.58
C PHE A 417 -1.38 14.21 8.02
N GLY A 418 -1.90 14.38 9.24
CA GLY A 418 -2.86 13.48 9.88
C GLY A 418 -2.22 12.47 10.84
N GLU A 419 -0.93 12.55 11.12
CA GLU A 419 -0.22 11.60 11.99
C GLU A 419 -0.13 12.07 13.45
N ARG A 420 0.17 13.36 13.68
CA ARG A 420 0.48 13.88 15.02
C ARG A 420 -0.78 14.28 15.80
N ILE A 421 -1.67 13.31 16.00
CA ILE A 421 -2.93 13.50 16.71
C ILE A 421 -2.74 13.30 18.22
N PRO A 422 -3.14 14.25 19.08
CA PRO A 422 -2.93 14.17 20.52
C PRO A 422 -3.88 13.19 21.21
N THR A 423 -3.49 12.73 22.40
CA THR A 423 -4.32 11.86 23.24
C THR A 423 -4.81 12.56 24.52
N ASP A 424 -4.27 13.74 24.85
CA ASP A 424 -4.67 14.58 26.00
C ASP A 424 -5.85 15.51 25.65
N VAL A 425 -6.87 14.94 25.02
CA VAL A 425 -8.00 15.64 24.39
C VAL A 425 -9.32 14.94 24.68
N GLN A 426 -10.41 15.63 24.37
CA GLN A 426 -11.75 15.07 24.36
C GLN A 426 -12.38 15.33 22.99
N TRP A 427 -12.69 14.24 22.28
CA TRP A 427 -13.37 14.27 20.98
C TRP A 427 -14.84 14.64 21.15
N PHE A 428 -15.43 15.28 20.13
CA PHE A 428 -16.83 15.67 20.13
C PHE A 428 -17.78 14.50 20.38
N ASP A 429 -17.52 13.33 19.79
CA ASP A 429 -18.32 12.11 19.98
C ASP A 429 -17.98 11.29 21.24
N GLY A 430 -16.95 11.70 21.98
CA GLY A 430 -16.45 10.98 23.15
C GLY A 430 -15.58 9.76 22.84
N ALA A 431 -15.08 9.62 21.61
CA ALA A 431 -14.18 8.54 21.20
C ALA A 431 -12.92 8.43 22.08
N ASP A 432 -12.37 7.21 22.16
CA ASP A 432 -11.10 6.94 22.83
C ASP A 432 -9.95 7.65 22.09
N PRO A 433 -9.24 8.59 22.74
CA PRO A 433 -8.13 9.30 22.11
C PRO A 433 -6.98 8.38 21.69
N GLN A 434 -6.77 7.23 22.36
CA GLN A 434 -5.73 6.27 21.99
C GLN A 434 -6.03 5.61 20.65
N LYS A 435 -7.30 5.28 20.39
CA LYS A 435 -7.75 4.70 19.12
C LYS A 435 -7.85 5.73 18.01
N MET A 436 -8.35 6.92 18.35
CA MET A 436 -8.46 8.03 17.40
C MET A 436 -7.13 8.50 16.85
N HIS A 437 -6.02 8.36 17.59
CA HIS A 437 -4.70 8.77 17.11
C HIS A 437 -4.38 8.23 15.71
N ASN A 438 -4.48 6.92 15.49
CA ASN A 438 -4.26 6.31 14.18
C ASN A 438 -5.49 6.46 13.29
N HIS A 439 -6.69 6.23 13.83
CA HIS A 439 -7.92 6.17 13.02
C HIS A 439 -8.33 7.52 12.44
N TYR A 440 -7.88 8.63 12.99
CA TYR A 440 -8.09 9.97 12.42
C TYR A 440 -7.61 10.06 10.96
N ALA A 441 -6.51 9.39 10.61
CA ALA A 441 -6.01 9.34 9.24
C ALA A 441 -7.01 8.68 8.28
N TYR A 442 -7.77 7.66 8.74
CA TYR A 442 -8.84 7.06 7.96
C TYR A 442 -9.98 8.08 7.74
N ILE A 443 -10.51 8.66 8.82
CA ILE A 443 -11.64 9.62 8.76
C ILE A 443 -11.30 10.82 7.89
N TYR A 444 -10.10 11.36 8.04
CA TYR A 444 -9.65 12.51 7.24
C TYR A 444 -9.63 12.18 5.75
N ASN A 445 -8.98 11.09 5.35
CA ASN A 445 -8.90 10.73 3.94
C ASN A 445 -10.27 10.31 3.37
N GLU A 446 -11.10 9.62 4.16
CA GLU A 446 -12.47 9.25 3.78
C GLU A 446 -13.33 10.50 3.50
N LEU A 447 -13.24 11.53 4.35
CA LEU A 447 -13.96 12.78 4.15
C LEU A 447 -13.59 13.44 2.83
N VAL A 448 -12.29 13.55 2.54
CA VAL A 448 -11.80 14.18 1.30
C VAL A 448 -12.17 13.36 0.08
N TRP A 449 -12.03 12.03 0.16
CA TRP A 449 -12.45 11.10 -0.89
C TRP A 449 -13.93 11.26 -1.22
N ASN A 450 -14.78 11.30 -0.20
CA ASN A 450 -16.22 11.43 -0.36
C ASN A 450 -16.64 12.78 -0.95
N VAL A 451 -15.84 13.84 -0.73
CA VAL A 451 -16.04 15.10 -1.48
C VAL A 451 -15.80 14.88 -2.96
N LEU A 452 -14.67 14.31 -3.37
CA LEU A 452 -14.37 14.06 -4.78
C LEU A 452 -15.41 13.15 -5.42
N LYS A 453 -15.74 12.03 -4.75
CA LYS A 453 -16.81 11.12 -5.19
C LYS A 453 -18.15 11.83 -5.39
N GLY A 454 -18.49 12.77 -4.52
CA GLY A 454 -19.74 13.54 -4.59
C GLY A 454 -19.73 14.70 -5.58
N THR A 455 -18.58 15.09 -6.13
CA THR A 455 -18.44 16.23 -7.05
C THR A 455 -17.95 15.81 -8.44
N VAL A 456 -16.75 15.22 -8.54
CA VAL A 456 -16.13 14.82 -9.82
C VAL A 456 -16.53 13.41 -10.27
N GLY A 457 -17.09 12.60 -9.36
CA GLY A 457 -17.38 11.17 -9.58
C GLY A 457 -16.35 10.26 -8.92
N GLU A 458 -16.72 9.02 -8.67
CA GLU A 458 -15.84 8.04 -8.01
C GLU A 458 -14.69 7.60 -8.93
N GLU A 459 -14.96 7.51 -10.22
CA GLU A 459 -14.03 7.16 -11.29
C GLU A 459 -12.94 8.22 -11.51
N GLU A 460 -13.20 9.48 -11.13
CA GLU A 460 -12.25 10.60 -11.21
C GLU A 460 -11.57 10.89 -9.86
N ALA A 461 -11.99 10.23 -8.76
CA ALA A 461 -11.47 10.49 -7.43
C ALA A 461 -10.05 9.94 -7.27
N VAL A 462 -9.14 10.80 -6.82
CA VAL A 462 -7.76 10.43 -6.46
C VAL A 462 -7.18 11.41 -5.44
N LEU A 463 -6.37 10.88 -4.53
CA LEU A 463 -5.63 11.63 -3.52
C LEU A 463 -4.11 11.49 -3.70
N PHE A 464 -3.36 12.28 -2.93
CA PHE A 464 -1.94 12.07 -2.64
C PHE A 464 -1.74 12.09 -1.11
N ALA A 465 -1.99 10.95 -0.46
CA ALA A 465 -2.11 10.83 1.00
C ALA A 465 -0.78 10.50 1.70
N ARG A 466 -0.44 11.24 2.77
CA ARG A 466 0.77 10.97 3.58
C ARG A 466 0.51 10.02 4.75
N SER A 467 -0.61 10.14 5.44
CA SER A 467 -0.97 9.29 6.58
C SER A 467 -2.01 8.25 6.19
N ALA A 468 -2.02 7.11 6.90
CA ALA A 468 -3.00 6.04 6.67
C ALA A 468 -3.25 5.22 7.93
N SER A 469 -4.36 4.48 7.93
CA SER A 469 -4.73 3.46 8.92
C SER A 469 -5.45 2.32 8.21
N VAL A 470 -5.83 1.24 8.90
CA VAL A 470 -6.58 0.11 8.29
C VAL A 470 -7.83 0.64 7.59
N GLY A 471 -8.04 0.25 6.34
CA GLY A 471 -9.14 0.68 5.47
C GLY A 471 -8.79 1.86 4.56
N ALA A 472 -7.78 2.67 4.92
CA ALA A 472 -7.42 3.85 4.13
C ALA A 472 -6.89 3.51 2.72
N GLN A 473 -6.52 2.25 2.46
CA GLN A 473 -6.18 1.81 1.10
C GLN A 473 -7.30 2.03 0.08
N GLN A 474 -8.55 2.18 0.53
CA GLN A 474 -9.71 2.51 -0.30
C GLN A 474 -9.63 3.90 -0.94
N PHE A 475 -8.77 4.78 -0.43
CA PHE A 475 -8.66 6.19 -0.85
C PHE A 475 -7.27 6.48 -1.47
N PRO A 476 -6.90 5.81 -2.58
CA PRO A 476 -5.61 6.02 -3.22
C PRO A 476 -5.47 7.44 -3.78
N VAL A 477 -4.25 7.95 -3.94
CA VAL A 477 -2.95 7.27 -3.91
C VAL A 477 -2.16 7.66 -2.66
N HIS A 478 -1.30 6.75 -2.18
CA HIS A 478 -0.46 7.01 -1.00
C HIS A 478 0.97 7.38 -1.42
N TRP A 479 1.57 8.37 -0.77
CA TRP A 479 2.91 8.85 -1.09
C TRP A 479 3.91 8.64 0.06
N GLY A 480 5.15 8.27 -0.29
CA GLY A 480 6.22 7.83 0.60
C GLY A 480 6.70 8.78 1.70
N GLY A 481 6.31 10.05 1.70
CA GLY A 481 6.79 11.03 2.68
C GLY A 481 8.10 11.71 2.28
N ASP A 482 8.69 12.40 3.25
CA ASP A 482 9.80 13.32 3.04
C ASP A 482 11.15 12.57 3.04
N CYS A 483 11.73 12.37 1.85
CA CYS A 483 12.97 11.65 1.61
C CYS A 483 14.16 12.55 1.27
N TYR A 484 15.37 12.07 1.53
CA TYR A 484 16.60 12.80 1.19
C TYR A 484 17.05 12.52 -0.25
N ALA A 485 17.70 13.50 -0.86
CA ALA A 485 18.20 13.40 -2.23
C ALA A 485 19.54 12.59 -2.37
N ASN A 486 19.55 11.32 -1.96
CA ASN A 486 20.68 10.38 -2.11
C ASN A 486 20.20 8.94 -2.39
N TYR A 487 21.12 8.02 -2.71
CA TYR A 487 20.77 6.64 -3.09
C TYR A 487 20.25 5.81 -1.91
N GLU A 488 20.78 6.03 -0.71
CA GLU A 488 20.37 5.32 0.49
C GLU A 488 18.90 5.61 0.82
N SER A 489 18.49 6.88 0.70
CA SER A 489 17.11 7.29 0.92
C SER A 489 16.18 6.92 -0.24
N MET A 490 16.70 6.84 -1.47
CA MET A 490 15.96 6.22 -2.57
C MET A 490 15.70 4.73 -2.30
N ALA A 491 16.67 4.01 -1.72
CA ALA A 491 16.52 2.59 -1.36
C ALA A 491 15.57 2.38 -0.17
N GLU A 492 15.62 3.22 0.87
CA GLU A 492 14.67 3.14 1.98
C GLU A 492 13.24 3.50 1.55
N SER A 493 13.09 4.45 0.63
CA SER A 493 11.80 4.76 0.00
C SER A 493 11.23 3.56 -0.75
N LEU A 494 12.05 2.84 -1.54
CA LEU A 494 11.63 1.60 -2.19
C LEU A 494 11.19 0.55 -1.16
N ARG A 495 11.91 0.38 -0.04
CA ARG A 495 11.47 -0.51 1.04
C ARG A 495 10.10 -0.10 1.59
N GLY A 496 9.85 1.20 1.77
CA GLY A 496 8.54 1.74 2.13
C GLY A 496 7.45 1.35 1.13
N GLY A 497 7.69 1.57 -0.17
CA GLY A 497 6.75 1.22 -1.25
C GLY A 497 6.46 -0.27 -1.35
N LEU A 498 7.45 -1.14 -1.15
CA LEU A 498 7.25 -2.59 -1.06
C LEU A 498 6.42 -2.96 0.17
N SER A 499 6.73 -2.35 1.31
CA SER A 499 6.09 -2.64 2.59
C SER A 499 4.62 -2.25 2.62
N ILE A 500 4.26 -1.11 2.03
CA ILE A 500 2.87 -0.65 1.97
C ILE A 500 2.02 -1.55 1.05
N GLY A 501 2.60 -2.04 -0.06
CA GLY A 501 1.97 -3.05 -0.92
C GLY A 501 1.71 -4.37 -0.18
N LEU A 502 2.68 -4.81 0.63
CA LEU A 502 2.55 -5.97 1.53
C LEU A 502 1.60 -5.71 2.72
N SER A 503 1.02 -4.50 2.82
CA SER A 503 0.04 -4.10 3.83
C SER A 503 -1.34 -3.77 3.23
N GLY A 504 -1.59 -4.16 1.97
CA GLY A 504 -2.89 -4.05 1.29
C GLY A 504 -3.12 -2.79 0.45
N PHE A 505 -2.11 -1.93 0.28
CA PHE A 505 -2.24 -0.71 -0.52
C PHE A 505 -1.87 -0.97 -1.98
N GLY A 506 -2.81 -0.73 -2.89
CA GLY A 506 -2.63 -1.02 -4.32
C GLY A 506 -1.67 -0.09 -5.06
N PHE A 507 -1.59 1.18 -4.62
CA PHE A 507 -0.97 2.28 -5.34
C PHE A 507 -0.06 3.10 -4.43
N TRP A 508 1.12 3.41 -4.95
CA TRP A 508 2.15 4.15 -4.22
C TRP A 508 2.93 5.10 -5.14
N SER A 509 3.24 6.27 -4.59
CA SER A 509 4.09 7.31 -5.20
C SER A 509 5.25 7.68 -4.28
N HIS A 510 6.26 8.30 -4.85
CA HIS A 510 7.39 8.92 -4.14
C HIS A 510 7.89 10.14 -4.91
N ASP A 511 8.70 10.96 -4.26
CA ASP A 511 9.21 12.20 -4.86
C ASP A 511 10.53 11.96 -5.58
N ILE A 512 10.48 12.05 -6.91
CA ILE A 512 11.62 11.84 -7.78
C ILE A 512 12.71 12.88 -7.49
N GLY A 513 13.91 12.38 -7.17
CA GLY A 513 15.06 13.19 -6.80
C GLY A 513 15.13 13.57 -5.33
N GLY A 514 14.21 13.06 -4.49
CA GLY A 514 14.14 13.35 -3.07
C GLY A 514 13.48 14.70 -2.77
N PHE A 515 12.92 14.81 -1.57
CA PHE A 515 12.30 16.04 -1.07
C PHE A 515 13.35 16.98 -0.45
N GLU A 516 14.10 16.48 0.54
CA GLU A 516 15.13 17.24 1.24
C GLU A 516 16.42 17.36 0.42
N ASN A 517 17.04 18.54 0.49
CA ASN A 517 18.22 18.95 -0.29
C ASN A 517 17.98 19.04 -1.81
N THR A 518 19.03 19.42 -2.55
CA THR A 518 19.07 19.36 -4.01
C THR A 518 19.91 18.16 -4.41
N ALA A 519 19.33 17.25 -5.20
CA ALA A 519 20.04 16.06 -5.66
C ALA A 519 21.25 16.40 -6.55
N PRO A 520 22.32 15.60 -6.51
CA PRO A 520 23.20 15.48 -7.66
C PRO A 520 22.43 15.00 -8.89
N ALA A 521 22.80 15.45 -10.09
CA ALA A 521 22.11 15.08 -11.33
C ALA A 521 22.04 13.56 -11.54
N HIS A 522 23.10 12.82 -11.19
CA HIS A 522 23.11 11.36 -11.29
C HIS A 522 22.08 10.70 -10.36
N VAL A 523 21.84 11.22 -9.16
CA VAL A 523 20.78 10.71 -8.26
C VAL A 523 19.41 11.01 -8.86
N TYR A 524 19.19 12.25 -9.31
CA TYR A 524 17.93 12.68 -9.95
C TYR A 524 17.59 11.77 -11.14
N LYS A 525 18.53 11.57 -12.08
CA LYS A 525 18.35 10.73 -13.27
C LYS A 525 18.00 9.28 -12.93
N ARG A 526 18.69 8.66 -11.98
CA ARG A 526 18.36 7.29 -11.52
C ARG A 526 16.98 7.22 -10.88
N TRP A 527 16.62 8.24 -10.11
CA TRP A 527 15.32 8.32 -9.46
C TRP A 527 14.18 8.57 -10.46
N CYS A 528 14.41 9.30 -11.56
CA CYS A 528 13.43 9.46 -12.64
C CYS A 528 13.00 8.11 -13.22
N ALA A 529 13.97 7.24 -13.54
CA ALA A 529 13.69 5.89 -14.05
C ALA A 529 12.85 5.07 -13.05
N PHE A 530 13.24 5.07 -11.77
CA PHE A 530 12.47 4.42 -10.71
C PHE A 530 11.05 4.99 -10.58
N GLY A 531 10.92 6.31 -10.47
CA GLY A 531 9.63 6.96 -10.25
C GLY A 531 8.66 6.79 -11.40
N LEU A 532 9.14 6.82 -12.64
CA LEU A 532 8.29 6.58 -13.82
C LEU A 532 8.01 5.09 -14.06
N LEU A 533 8.68 4.19 -13.35
CA LEU A 533 8.36 2.76 -13.26
C LEU A 533 7.71 2.40 -11.92
N SER A 534 7.14 3.38 -11.22
CA SER A 534 6.18 3.20 -10.11
C SER A 534 4.75 3.39 -10.61
N SER A 535 3.75 3.05 -9.79
CA SER A 535 2.34 3.29 -10.16
C SER A 535 2.06 4.78 -10.43
N HIS A 536 2.51 5.66 -9.54
CA HIS A 536 2.32 7.11 -9.61
C HIS A 536 3.66 7.83 -9.46
N SER A 537 3.82 8.97 -10.15
CA SER A 537 5.13 9.57 -10.40
C SER A 537 5.07 11.09 -10.22
N ARG A 538 5.79 11.62 -9.22
CA ARG A 538 5.78 13.05 -8.90
C ARG A 538 7.18 13.64 -8.79
N LEU A 539 7.33 14.85 -9.36
CA LEU A 539 8.50 15.72 -9.21
C LEU A 539 8.21 16.79 -8.15
N HIS A 540 8.71 16.60 -6.94
CA HIS A 540 8.50 17.47 -5.79
C HIS A 540 9.77 17.66 -4.95
N GLY A 541 10.03 18.90 -4.51
CA GLY A 541 11.21 19.23 -3.73
C GLY A 541 10.90 20.23 -2.61
N SER A 542 11.81 20.32 -1.65
CA SER A 542 11.69 21.22 -0.50
C SER A 542 12.02 22.67 -0.88
N LYS A 543 13.31 22.99 -1.09
CA LYS A 543 13.81 24.36 -1.33
C LYS A 543 14.17 24.65 -2.79
N SER A 544 14.04 23.66 -3.67
CA SER A 544 14.41 23.75 -5.09
C SER A 544 13.36 23.07 -5.95
N TYR A 545 13.18 23.58 -7.17
CA TYR A 545 12.32 22.95 -8.17
C TYR A 545 12.88 21.59 -8.61
N ARG A 546 12.00 20.75 -9.17
CA ARG A 546 12.36 19.43 -9.71
C ARG A 546 12.21 19.34 -11.23
N VAL A 547 12.17 20.48 -11.91
CA VAL A 547 12.27 20.53 -13.37
C VAL A 547 13.64 19.99 -13.81
N PRO A 548 13.72 19.16 -14.87
CA PRO A 548 14.97 18.47 -15.21
C PRO A 548 16.08 19.41 -15.68
N TRP A 549 15.75 20.54 -16.30
CA TRP A 549 16.75 21.54 -16.73
C TRP A 549 17.40 22.31 -15.58
N ALA A 550 16.97 22.09 -14.33
CA ALA A 550 17.70 22.56 -13.15
C ALA A 550 18.98 21.74 -12.88
N TYR A 551 19.13 20.60 -13.54
CA TYR A 551 20.25 19.66 -13.35
C TYR A 551 21.19 19.67 -14.56
N ASP A 552 20.75 19.13 -15.69
CA ASP A 552 21.49 19.10 -16.96
C ASP A 552 20.55 18.74 -18.13
N ASP A 553 21.04 18.86 -19.37
CA ASP A 553 20.25 18.51 -20.57
C ASP A 553 19.90 17.01 -20.61
N GLU A 554 20.82 16.14 -20.17
CA GLU A 554 20.58 14.69 -20.11
C GLU A 554 19.42 14.34 -19.18
N SER A 555 19.21 15.09 -18.09
CA SER A 555 18.05 14.93 -17.20
C SER A 555 16.73 15.20 -17.93
N CYS A 556 16.71 16.11 -18.90
CA CYS A 556 15.53 16.32 -19.75
C CYS A 556 15.28 15.08 -20.62
N ASP A 557 16.33 14.48 -21.17
CA ASP A 557 16.23 13.25 -21.96
C ASP A 557 15.74 12.06 -21.13
N VAL A 558 16.22 11.91 -19.90
CA VAL A 558 15.76 10.87 -18.97
C VAL A 558 14.27 11.03 -18.65
N VAL A 559 13.84 12.24 -18.27
CA VAL A 559 12.42 12.50 -17.98
C VAL A 559 11.56 12.25 -19.21
N ARG A 560 11.99 12.70 -20.40
CA ARG A 560 11.27 12.44 -21.66
C ARG A 560 11.12 10.94 -21.90
N TYR A 561 12.25 10.24 -21.91
CA TYR A 561 12.32 8.82 -22.25
C TYR A 561 11.40 7.98 -21.37
N PHE A 562 11.52 8.10 -20.05
CA PHE A 562 10.73 7.27 -19.14
C PHE A 562 9.25 7.70 -19.05
N THR A 563 8.93 8.98 -19.29
CA THR A 563 7.52 9.42 -19.33
C THR A 563 6.84 8.84 -20.56
N GLU A 564 7.54 8.86 -21.69
CA GLU A 564 7.08 8.23 -22.93
C GLU A 564 6.94 6.72 -22.80
N GLN A 565 7.92 6.03 -22.17
CA GLN A 565 7.81 4.59 -21.91
C GLN A 565 6.60 4.28 -21.03
N LYS A 566 6.39 5.02 -19.93
CA LYS A 566 5.26 4.79 -19.03
C LYS A 566 3.93 4.95 -19.76
N CYS A 567 3.77 6.00 -20.58
CA CYS A 567 2.56 6.21 -21.38
C CYS A 567 2.29 5.05 -22.35
N ARG A 568 3.34 4.53 -23.01
CA ARG A 568 3.22 3.35 -23.87
C ARG A 568 2.92 2.06 -23.10
N MET A 569 3.33 1.96 -21.84
CA MET A 569 3.04 0.81 -21.00
C MET A 569 1.62 0.83 -20.41
N MET A 570 0.85 1.90 -20.56
CA MET A 570 -0.47 2.03 -19.93
C MET A 570 -1.49 0.92 -20.23
N PRO A 571 -1.57 0.32 -21.43
CA PRO A 571 -2.47 -0.83 -21.64
C PRO A 571 -2.15 -1.99 -20.70
N TYR A 572 -0.87 -2.24 -20.42
CA TYR A 572 -0.43 -3.20 -19.42
C TYR A 572 -0.67 -2.65 -18.00
N LEU A 573 -0.13 -1.47 -17.67
CA LEU A 573 -0.15 -0.93 -16.31
C LEU A 573 -1.57 -0.76 -15.76
N TYR A 574 -2.52 -0.34 -16.60
CA TYR A 574 -3.90 -0.13 -16.14
C TYR A 574 -4.65 -1.44 -15.90
N ARG A 575 -4.30 -2.53 -16.62
CA ARG A 575 -4.82 -3.86 -16.30
C ARG A 575 -4.30 -4.36 -14.95
N GLU A 576 -3.02 -4.10 -14.66
CA GLU A 576 -2.42 -4.40 -13.36
C GLU A 576 -3.00 -3.53 -12.24
N ALA A 577 -3.38 -2.28 -12.53
CA ALA A 577 -4.11 -1.42 -11.62
C ALA A 577 -5.51 -1.98 -11.29
N ALA A 578 -6.23 -2.49 -12.28
CA ALA A 578 -7.51 -3.18 -12.05
C ALA A 578 -7.35 -4.39 -11.13
N ARG A 579 -6.25 -5.15 -11.21
CA ARG A 579 -5.96 -6.25 -10.26
C ARG A 579 -5.78 -5.77 -8.83
N ALA A 580 -5.26 -4.56 -8.62
CA ALA A 580 -5.19 -3.97 -7.29
C ALA A 580 -6.58 -3.71 -6.71
N ASN A 581 -7.52 -3.25 -7.52
CA ASN A 581 -8.91 -3.04 -7.11
C ASN A 581 -9.68 -4.37 -6.91
N GLU A 582 -9.57 -5.29 -7.86
CA GLU A 582 -10.30 -6.56 -7.88
C GLU A 582 -9.83 -7.51 -6.77
N LEU A 583 -8.51 -7.59 -6.57
CA LEU A 583 -7.85 -8.64 -5.78
C LEU A 583 -6.92 -8.10 -4.69
N GLY A 584 -6.79 -6.77 -4.52
CA GLY A 584 -5.84 -6.20 -3.56
C GLY A 584 -4.37 -6.45 -3.89
N THR A 585 -4.05 -6.86 -5.12
CA THR A 585 -2.66 -7.12 -5.54
C THR A 585 -1.96 -5.81 -5.92
N PRO A 586 -0.92 -5.35 -5.19
CA PRO A 586 -0.28 -4.09 -5.48
C PRO A 586 0.40 -4.08 -6.86
N MET A 587 0.51 -2.90 -7.46
CA MET A 587 1.24 -2.77 -8.73
C MET A 587 2.74 -2.97 -8.57
N MET A 588 3.33 -2.39 -7.52
CA MET A 588 4.72 -2.59 -7.14
C MET A 588 4.79 -3.72 -6.13
N ARG A 589 5.40 -4.84 -6.52
CA ARG A 589 5.35 -6.10 -5.76
C ARG A 589 6.74 -6.48 -5.30
N ALA A 590 6.85 -6.82 -4.03
CA ALA A 590 8.05 -7.49 -3.53
C ALA A 590 8.21 -8.82 -4.28
N MET A 591 9.45 -9.24 -4.52
CA MET A 591 9.71 -10.47 -5.28
C MET A 591 9.08 -11.69 -4.59
N MET A 592 9.06 -11.74 -3.25
CA MET A 592 8.41 -12.81 -2.48
C MET A 592 6.87 -12.87 -2.64
N LEU A 593 6.24 -11.77 -3.07
CA LEU A 593 4.81 -11.75 -3.37
C LEU A 593 4.50 -12.46 -4.69
N GLU A 594 5.39 -12.28 -5.68
CA GLU A 594 5.21 -12.83 -7.03
C GLU A 594 5.78 -14.25 -7.15
N PHE A 595 6.85 -14.54 -6.44
CA PHE A 595 7.59 -15.81 -6.47
C PHE A 595 7.72 -16.39 -5.05
N PRO A 596 6.60 -16.74 -4.39
CA PRO A 596 6.59 -17.15 -2.98
C PRO A 596 7.34 -18.46 -2.72
N ASP A 597 7.51 -19.31 -3.73
CA ASP A 597 8.20 -20.60 -3.62
C ASP A 597 9.71 -20.49 -3.89
N ASP A 598 10.22 -19.32 -4.29
CA ASP A 598 11.63 -19.10 -4.56
C ASP A 598 12.35 -18.54 -3.32
N PRO A 599 13.20 -19.32 -2.62
CA PRO A 599 13.87 -18.87 -1.41
C PRO A 599 14.88 -17.74 -1.66
N ALA A 600 15.33 -17.53 -2.90
CA ALA A 600 16.19 -16.39 -3.22
C ALA A 600 15.44 -15.05 -3.15
N CYS A 601 14.10 -15.08 -3.14
CA CYS A 601 13.24 -13.90 -3.14
C CYS A 601 12.91 -13.35 -1.75
N ASP A 602 13.21 -14.09 -0.67
CA ASP A 602 12.82 -13.72 0.70
C ASP A 602 13.29 -12.31 1.12
N TYR A 603 14.49 -11.92 0.70
CA TYR A 603 15.15 -10.69 1.17
C TYR A 603 15.37 -9.64 0.07
N LEU A 604 14.81 -9.82 -1.12
CA LEU A 604 15.01 -8.90 -2.24
C LEU A 604 14.26 -7.59 -2.00
N ASP A 605 15.01 -6.51 -1.76
CA ASP A 605 14.49 -5.20 -1.39
C ASP A 605 14.97 -4.06 -2.32
N ARG A 606 15.77 -4.37 -3.33
CA ARG A 606 16.34 -3.42 -4.32
C ARG A 606 15.81 -3.61 -5.74
N GLN A 607 14.77 -4.42 -5.88
CA GLN A 607 14.08 -4.72 -7.13
C GLN A 607 12.64 -5.11 -6.83
N TYR A 608 11.78 -5.07 -7.84
CA TYR A 608 10.36 -5.38 -7.70
C TYR A 608 9.79 -5.88 -9.00
N MET A 609 8.62 -6.52 -8.91
CA MET A 609 7.76 -6.74 -10.08
C MET A 609 6.81 -5.56 -10.21
N LEU A 610 6.74 -4.97 -11.40
CA LEU A 610 5.73 -4.00 -11.78
C LEU A 610 4.64 -4.73 -12.56
N GLY A 611 3.59 -5.15 -11.86
CA GLY A 611 2.60 -6.09 -12.38
C GLY A 611 3.14 -7.53 -12.49
N ASP A 612 2.41 -8.40 -13.18
CA ASP A 612 2.71 -9.85 -13.27
C ASP A 612 3.99 -10.19 -14.03
N SER A 613 4.38 -9.36 -15.00
CA SER A 613 5.29 -9.79 -16.07
C SER A 613 6.63 -9.08 -16.12
N VAL A 614 6.77 -7.90 -15.49
CA VAL A 614 7.94 -7.03 -15.66
C VAL A 614 8.70 -6.86 -14.35
N MET A 615 9.95 -7.34 -14.30
CA MET A 615 10.88 -7.08 -13.20
C MET A 615 11.64 -5.78 -13.47
N VAL A 616 11.69 -4.89 -12.47
CA VAL A 616 12.45 -3.64 -12.50
C VAL A 616 13.45 -3.62 -11.35
N ALA A 617 14.72 -3.34 -11.64
CA ALA A 617 15.76 -3.12 -10.62
C ALA A 617 16.35 -1.71 -10.75
N PRO A 618 15.94 -0.75 -9.90
CA PRO A 618 16.55 0.58 -9.90
C PRO A 618 18.07 0.52 -9.70
N VAL A 619 18.77 1.48 -10.32
CA VAL A 619 20.23 1.57 -10.25
C VAL A 619 20.63 2.56 -9.16
N PHE A 620 21.30 2.07 -8.13
CA PHE A 620 21.73 2.86 -6.95
C PHE A 620 23.20 3.26 -7.03
N SER A 621 23.65 3.67 -8.21
CA SER A 621 25.03 4.10 -8.44
C SER A 621 25.12 5.11 -9.58
N GLU A 622 26.09 6.01 -9.49
CA GLU A 622 26.40 6.96 -10.57
C GLU A 622 26.95 6.22 -11.79
N ALA A 623 27.95 5.35 -11.57
CA ALA A 623 28.63 4.58 -12.61
C ALA A 623 27.70 3.62 -13.39
N GLY A 624 26.56 3.27 -12.80
CA GLY A 624 25.54 2.44 -13.44
C GLY A 624 25.56 0.97 -13.06
N ASP A 625 26.49 0.54 -12.20
CA ASP A 625 26.53 -0.81 -11.64
C ASP A 625 25.24 -1.14 -10.90
N VAL A 626 24.67 -2.30 -11.22
CA VAL A 626 23.48 -2.85 -10.58
C VAL A 626 23.57 -4.38 -10.50
N GLN A 627 23.10 -4.92 -9.38
CA GLN A 627 22.95 -6.36 -9.17
C GLN A 627 21.50 -6.68 -8.86
N PHE A 628 20.98 -7.71 -9.52
CA PHE A 628 19.59 -8.14 -9.37
C PHE A 628 19.49 -9.65 -9.56
N TYR A 629 18.47 -10.23 -8.95
CA TYR A 629 18.09 -11.62 -9.11
C TYR A 629 16.99 -11.77 -10.15
N LEU A 630 17.03 -12.83 -10.94
CA LEU A 630 15.91 -13.23 -11.78
C LEU A 630 15.44 -14.63 -11.35
N PRO A 631 14.14 -14.81 -11.04
CA PRO A 631 13.53 -16.12 -10.84
C PRO A 631 13.59 -17.00 -12.08
N GLU A 632 13.20 -18.27 -11.95
CA GLU A 632 13.24 -19.24 -13.05
C GLU A 632 12.61 -18.72 -14.36
N GLY A 633 13.19 -19.13 -15.49
CA GLY A 633 12.74 -18.80 -16.84
C GLY A 633 13.77 -18.01 -17.64
N ARG A 634 13.46 -17.75 -18.90
CA ARG A 634 14.22 -16.86 -19.78
C ARG A 634 13.59 -15.48 -19.80
N TRP A 635 14.36 -14.48 -19.41
CA TRP A 635 13.90 -13.11 -19.29
C TRP A 635 14.43 -12.27 -20.44
N THR A 636 13.61 -11.37 -20.98
CA THR A 636 13.96 -10.50 -22.10
C THR A 636 13.84 -9.03 -21.68
N HIS A 637 14.87 -8.22 -21.94
CA HIS A 637 14.80 -6.79 -21.64
C HIS A 637 13.72 -6.10 -22.50
N LEU A 638 12.86 -5.29 -21.88
CA LEU A 638 11.64 -4.74 -22.50
C LEU A 638 11.89 -3.95 -23.79
N TRP A 639 12.95 -3.13 -23.85
CA TRP A 639 13.32 -2.36 -25.04
C TRP A 639 14.65 -2.76 -25.69
N ARG A 640 15.67 -3.17 -24.91
CA ARG A 640 16.96 -3.62 -25.47
C ARG A 640 16.91 -5.02 -26.10
N ASN A 641 15.90 -5.81 -25.74
CA ASN A 641 15.65 -7.16 -26.26
C ASN A 641 16.70 -8.24 -25.89
N ASP A 642 17.73 -7.91 -25.12
CA ASP A 642 18.70 -8.89 -24.64
C ASP A 642 18.05 -9.91 -23.70
N GLU A 643 18.47 -11.18 -23.81
CA GLU A 643 17.95 -12.28 -23.01
C GLU A 643 18.94 -12.74 -21.96
N VAL A 644 18.43 -13.05 -20.78
CA VAL A 644 19.21 -13.62 -19.68
C VAL A 644 18.45 -14.78 -19.03
N ALA A 645 19.18 -15.78 -18.55
CA ALA A 645 18.60 -16.92 -17.84
C ALA A 645 18.34 -16.57 -16.36
N GLY A 646 17.22 -17.07 -15.85
CA GLY A 646 16.79 -16.94 -14.47
C GLY A 646 17.47 -17.90 -13.48
N SER A 647 16.84 -18.01 -12.31
CA SER A 647 17.31 -18.75 -11.13
C SER A 647 18.71 -18.35 -10.64
N ARG A 648 19.08 -17.07 -10.83
CA ARG A 648 20.42 -16.56 -10.49
C ARG A 648 20.49 -15.05 -10.40
N TRP A 649 21.54 -14.58 -9.74
CA TRP A 649 21.95 -13.19 -9.74
C TRP A 649 22.70 -12.79 -11.01
N HIS A 650 22.50 -11.55 -11.41
CA HIS A 650 23.15 -10.88 -12.53
C HIS A 650 23.80 -9.59 -12.06
N LYS A 651 24.89 -9.19 -12.74
CA LYS A 651 25.51 -7.89 -12.59
C LYS A 651 25.56 -7.22 -13.96
N GLN A 652 25.08 -5.98 -14.05
CA GLN A 652 25.09 -5.19 -15.27
C GLN A 652 25.54 -3.76 -14.96
N GLN A 653 25.88 -3.02 -16.01
CA GLN A 653 26.12 -1.58 -15.95
C GLN A 653 25.19 -0.91 -16.95
N HIS A 654 24.48 0.14 -16.52
CA HIS A 654 23.51 0.86 -17.33
C HIS A 654 23.80 2.37 -17.35
N ASP A 655 23.65 3.01 -18.51
CA ASP A 655 23.59 4.47 -18.61
C ASP A 655 22.30 5.03 -18.00
N PHE A 656 22.11 6.36 -18.02
CA PHE A 656 20.96 7.01 -17.39
C PHE A 656 19.62 6.81 -18.13
N LEU A 657 19.63 6.35 -19.39
CA LEU A 657 18.43 6.00 -20.17
C LEU A 657 18.06 4.52 -20.02
N SER A 658 18.72 3.81 -19.10
CA SER A 658 18.56 2.38 -18.94
C SER A 658 18.62 1.94 -17.48
N LEU A 659 17.98 0.80 -17.22
CA LEU A 659 18.05 0.01 -16.00
C LEU A 659 17.54 -1.39 -16.35
N PRO A 660 17.80 -2.43 -15.53
CA PRO A 660 17.19 -3.73 -15.70
C PRO A 660 15.67 -3.64 -15.68
N VAL A 661 15.05 -3.83 -16.86
CA VAL A 661 13.59 -3.96 -17.04
C VAL A 661 13.32 -5.19 -17.88
N TYR A 662 13.08 -6.31 -17.20
CA TYR A 662 13.02 -7.63 -17.81
C TYR A 662 11.60 -8.18 -17.79
N VAL A 663 11.16 -8.71 -18.94
CA VAL A 663 9.89 -9.40 -19.11
C VAL A 663 10.12 -10.91 -19.04
N ARG A 664 9.29 -11.61 -18.26
CA ARG A 664 9.36 -13.07 -18.14
C ARG A 664 8.98 -13.79 -19.44
N GLU A 665 9.39 -15.05 -19.56
CA GLU A 665 8.92 -15.94 -20.62
C GLU A 665 7.42 -16.25 -20.51
N ASN A 666 6.84 -16.74 -21.60
CA ASN A 666 5.40 -17.02 -21.73
C ASN A 666 4.52 -15.79 -21.47
N THR A 667 5.01 -14.60 -21.79
CA THR A 667 4.26 -13.34 -21.66
C THR A 667 3.80 -12.83 -23.02
N LEU A 668 2.54 -12.39 -23.06
CA LEU A 668 1.99 -11.55 -24.12
C LEU A 668 1.65 -10.19 -23.51
N LEU A 669 2.37 -9.14 -23.94
CA LEU A 669 2.30 -7.81 -23.34
C LEU A 669 1.70 -6.79 -24.32
N ALA A 670 0.77 -5.95 -23.87
CA ALA A 670 0.24 -4.85 -24.67
C ALA A 670 1.03 -3.56 -24.43
N LEU A 671 1.58 -2.99 -25.50
CA LEU A 671 2.10 -1.62 -25.51
C LEU A 671 1.21 -0.75 -26.39
N GLY A 672 0.93 0.47 -25.94
CA GLY A 672 0.08 1.40 -26.65
C GLY A 672 0.83 2.23 -27.70
N SER A 673 0.04 2.88 -28.55
CA SER A 673 0.48 3.69 -29.67
C SER A 673 0.80 5.15 -29.31
N ASN A 674 0.40 5.60 -28.10
CA ASN A 674 0.59 6.97 -27.64
C ASN A 674 1.65 7.03 -26.53
N ASN A 675 2.63 7.91 -26.68
CA ASN A 675 3.69 8.16 -25.71
C ASN A 675 3.60 9.55 -25.03
N GLN A 676 2.55 10.32 -25.32
CA GLN A 676 2.38 11.71 -24.83
C GLN A 676 1.37 11.84 -23.69
N LYS A 677 0.52 10.84 -23.46
CA LYS A 677 -0.42 10.84 -22.33
C LYS A 677 -0.78 9.43 -21.88
N PRO A 678 -1.17 9.22 -20.62
CA PRO A 678 -1.53 7.90 -20.12
C PRO A 678 -2.95 7.45 -20.50
N ASP A 679 -3.85 8.40 -20.72
CA ASP A 679 -5.30 8.21 -20.95
C ASP A 679 -5.66 8.35 -22.44
N TYR A 680 -5.70 7.22 -23.14
CA TYR A 680 -6.11 7.13 -24.55
C TYR A 680 -6.78 5.77 -24.85
N ALA A 681 -7.30 5.59 -26.07
CA ALA A 681 -7.90 4.32 -26.48
C ALA A 681 -6.84 3.21 -26.63
N TRP A 682 -6.54 2.50 -25.54
CA TRP A 682 -5.47 1.49 -25.47
C TRP A 682 -5.64 0.31 -26.41
N HIS A 683 -6.88 -0.02 -26.78
CA HIS A 683 -7.25 -1.11 -27.70
C HIS A 683 -7.15 -0.72 -29.19
N GLU A 684 -6.80 0.54 -29.50
CA GLU A 684 -6.57 1.01 -30.87
C GLU A 684 -5.06 1.22 -31.14
N GLY A 685 -4.55 0.56 -32.17
CA GLY A 685 -3.13 0.62 -32.52
C GLY A 685 -2.21 -0.12 -31.54
N THR A 686 -2.75 -1.04 -30.74
CA THR A 686 -1.99 -1.80 -29.74
C THR A 686 -0.85 -2.60 -30.39
N ALA A 687 0.35 -2.51 -29.84
CA ALA A 687 1.51 -3.28 -30.25
C ALA A 687 1.77 -4.41 -29.25
N PHE A 688 1.16 -5.57 -29.47
CA PHE A 688 1.38 -6.76 -28.66
C PHE A 688 2.80 -7.30 -28.84
N GLN A 689 3.40 -7.77 -27.75
CA GLN A 689 4.76 -8.31 -27.70
C GLN A 689 4.71 -9.71 -27.10
N LEU A 690 5.07 -10.75 -27.87
CA LEU A 690 5.15 -12.12 -27.38
C LEU A 690 6.59 -12.48 -27.01
N PHE A 691 6.81 -12.80 -25.73
CA PHE A 691 8.12 -13.12 -25.16
C PHE A 691 8.25 -14.61 -24.89
N HIS A 692 9.20 -15.25 -25.57
CA HIS A 692 9.62 -16.64 -25.35
C HIS A 692 8.48 -17.62 -24.99
N LEU A 693 7.48 -17.77 -25.87
CA LEU A 693 6.39 -18.72 -25.67
C LEU A 693 6.90 -20.16 -25.86
N GLN A 694 6.94 -20.92 -24.78
CA GLN A 694 7.43 -22.30 -24.75
C GLN A 694 6.39 -23.28 -25.32
N GLU A 695 6.86 -24.46 -25.69
CA GLU A 695 6.00 -25.55 -26.15
C GLU A 695 4.97 -25.96 -25.09
N GLY A 696 3.71 -26.15 -25.49
CA GLY A 696 2.62 -26.55 -24.60
C GLY A 696 2.16 -25.45 -23.64
N ARG A 697 2.61 -24.20 -23.83
CA ARG A 697 2.21 -23.05 -23.02
C ARG A 697 1.24 -22.13 -23.77
N GLU A 698 0.54 -21.32 -22.99
CA GLU A 698 -0.34 -20.26 -23.44
C GLU A 698 0.04 -18.96 -22.75
N ALA A 699 0.04 -17.86 -23.50
CA ALA A 699 0.19 -16.51 -22.99
C ALA A 699 -1.08 -15.71 -23.28
N VAL A 700 -1.62 -15.03 -22.26
CA VAL A 700 -2.86 -14.25 -22.34
C VAL A 700 -2.56 -12.79 -22.05
N CYS A 701 -3.15 -11.91 -22.84
CA CYS A 701 -3.10 -10.46 -22.63
C CYS A 701 -4.51 -9.89 -22.62
N GLU A 702 -4.85 -9.20 -21.55
CA GLU A 702 -6.11 -8.49 -21.38
C GLU A 702 -5.85 -6.99 -21.50
N VAL A 703 -6.46 -6.36 -22.50
CA VAL A 703 -6.41 -4.91 -22.68
C VAL A 703 -7.63 -4.32 -21.95
N PRO A 704 -7.42 -3.33 -21.06
CA PRO A 704 -8.51 -2.73 -20.30
C PRO A 704 -9.23 -1.63 -21.09
N ALA A 705 -10.48 -1.36 -20.74
CA ALA A 705 -11.16 -0.09 -20.96
C ALA A 705 -10.79 0.92 -19.85
N MET A 706 -11.28 2.16 -19.96
CA MET A 706 -10.98 3.24 -19.01
C MET A 706 -11.49 2.98 -17.59
N ASP A 707 -12.48 2.10 -17.42
CA ASP A 707 -13.02 1.68 -16.12
C ASP A 707 -12.28 0.44 -15.54
N GLY A 708 -11.24 -0.04 -16.22
CA GLY A 708 -10.47 -1.22 -15.84
C GLY A 708 -11.05 -2.56 -16.32
N SER A 709 -12.26 -2.58 -16.87
CA SER A 709 -12.87 -3.81 -17.42
C SER A 709 -12.13 -4.28 -18.67
N VAL A 710 -12.15 -5.59 -18.96
CA VAL A 710 -11.45 -6.16 -20.12
C VAL A 710 -12.25 -5.92 -21.40
N ILE A 711 -11.74 -5.07 -22.31
CA ILE A 711 -12.38 -4.78 -23.61
C ILE A 711 -11.91 -5.73 -24.72
N PHE A 712 -10.69 -6.24 -24.61
CA PHE A 712 -10.11 -7.18 -25.57
C PHE A 712 -9.15 -8.15 -24.90
N THR A 713 -9.21 -9.41 -25.32
CA THR A 713 -8.30 -10.47 -24.89
C THR A 713 -7.60 -11.04 -26.11
N LEU A 714 -6.26 -11.09 -26.07
CA LEU A 714 -5.43 -11.80 -27.04
C LEU A 714 -4.79 -13.00 -26.37
N MET A 715 -4.88 -14.16 -27.00
CA MET A 715 -4.27 -15.41 -26.52
C MET A 715 -3.32 -15.95 -27.56
N ALA A 716 -2.15 -16.44 -27.13
CA ALA A 716 -1.18 -17.12 -27.97
C ALA A 716 -0.83 -18.48 -27.37
N THR A 717 -1.18 -19.56 -28.06
CA THR A 717 -0.98 -20.95 -27.61
C THR A 717 0.00 -21.66 -28.55
N ARG A 718 1.00 -22.35 -28.01
CA ARG A 718 2.01 -23.07 -28.81
C ARG A 718 1.86 -24.58 -28.69
N VAL A 719 1.77 -25.25 -29.85
CA VAL A 719 1.81 -26.72 -30.01
C VAL A 719 2.75 -27.08 -31.16
N GLY A 720 3.79 -27.84 -30.86
CA GLY A 720 4.96 -28.04 -31.71
C GLY A 720 5.63 -26.73 -32.13
N ASN A 721 5.78 -26.55 -33.44
CA ASN A 721 6.29 -25.31 -34.03
C ASN A 721 5.16 -24.36 -34.45
N THR A 722 3.92 -24.62 -34.03
CA THR A 722 2.77 -23.82 -34.42
C THR A 722 2.29 -22.98 -33.25
N ILE A 723 2.22 -21.67 -33.44
CA ILE A 723 1.59 -20.74 -32.52
C ILE A 723 0.23 -20.36 -33.11
N THR A 724 -0.84 -20.62 -32.36
CA THR A 724 -2.20 -20.19 -32.69
C THR A 724 -2.49 -18.94 -31.86
N VAL A 725 -2.92 -17.86 -32.51
CA VAL A 725 -3.27 -16.61 -31.84
C VAL A 725 -4.74 -16.30 -32.08
N LYS A 726 -5.48 -16.01 -31.01
CA LYS A 726 -6.91 -15.73 -31.03
C LYS A 726 -7.23 -14.45 -30.26
N GLY A 727 -7.97 -13.55 -30.90
CA GLY A 727 -8.47 -12.33 -30.29
C GLY A 727 -9.98 -12.41 -30.06
N ASN A 728 -10.45 -11.94 -28.90
CA ASN A 728 -11.86 -11.82 -28.56
C ASN A 728 -12.14 -10.43 -27.94
N GLY A 729 -13.22 -9.77 -28.36
CA GLY A 729 -13.57 -8.40 -27.94
C GLY A 729 -13.26 -7.34 -29.00
N GLU A 730 -13.11 -6.08 -28.59
CA GLU A 730 -12.91 -4.93 -29.49
C GLU A 730 -11.46 -4.41 -29.45
N ALA A 731 -10.73 -4.58 -30.56
CA ALA A 731 -9.44 -3.93 -30.80
C ALA A 731 -9.27 -3.64 -32.30
N ARG A 732 -8.55 -2.56 -32.63
CA ARG A 732 -8.38 -2.09 -34.02
C ARG A 732 -6.92 -1.82 -34.33
N ASN A 733 -6.51 -2.12 -35.56
CA ASN A 733 -5.18 -1.78 -36.10
C ASN A 733 -4.00 -2.27 -35.23
N TRP A 734 -4.18 -3.36 -34.48
CA TRP A 734 -3.14 -3.89 -33.61
C TRP A 734 -2.10 -4.72 -34.39
N THR A 735 -0.92 -4.87 -33.80
CA THR A 735 0.17 -5.70 -34.33
C THR A 735 0.69 -6.66 -33.25
N LEU A 736 1.34 -7.75 -33.67
CA LEU A 736 1.98 -8.71 -32.77
C LEU A 736 3.46 -8.87 -33.14
N CYS A 737 4.37 -8.47 -32.25
CA CYS A 737 5.80 -8.68 -32.38
C CYS A 737 6.22 -9.99 -31.72
N LEU A 738 6.86 -10.88 -32.48
CA LEU A 738 7.50 -12.09 -31.98
C LEU A 738 8.92 -11.77 -31.53
N ARG A 739 9.09 -11.49 -30.23
CA ARG A 739 10.36 -11.00 -29.68
C ARG A 739 11.47 -12.01 -29.90
N ASN A 740 12.62 -11.53 -30.40
CA ASN A 740 13.81 -12.32 -30.74
C ASN A 740 13.61 -13.39 -31.84
N ILE A 741 12.47 -13.41 -32.52
CA ILE A 741 12.23 -14.31 -33.67
C ILE A 741 12.39 -13.50 -34.95
N GLN A 742 13.48 -13.73 -35.69
CA GLN A 742 13.83 -12.95 -36.89
C GLN A 742 13.27 -13.53 -38.19
N LYS A 743 12.89 -14.81 -38.19
CA LYS A 743 12.31 -15.53 -39.33
C LYS A 743 11.25 -16.49 -38.82
N ILE A 744 10.22 -16.70 -39.63
CA ILE A 744 9.16 -17.67 -39.41
C ILE A 744 9.07 -18.61 -40.62
N GLY A 745 8.72 -19.87 -40.39
CA GLY A 745 8.44 -20.85 -41.44
C GLY A 745 7.19 -20.52 -42.27
N GLY A 746 6.20 -19.82 -41.70
CA GLY A 746 5.03 -19.35 -42.44
C GLY A 746 3.95 -18.71 -41.57
N ILE A 747 3.00 -18.02 -42.21
CA ILE A 747 1.85 -17.38 -41.56
C ILE A 747 0.56 -17.64 -42.34
N LYS A 748 -0.55 -17.84 -41.63
CA LYS A 748 -1.90 -17.86 -42.17
C LYS A 748 -2.72 -16.73 -41.54
N CYS A 749 -3.57 -16.07 -42.34
CA CYS A 749 -4.47 -14.99 -41.92
C CYS A 749 -3.75 -13.73 -41.37
N GLY A 750 -2.56 -13.41 -41.90
CA GLY A 750 -1.82 -12.20 -41.56
C GLY A 750 -0.67 -11.94 -42.52
N SER A 751 -0.13 -10.73 -42.47
CA SER A 751 1.13 -10.34 -43.12
C SER A 751 2.22 -10.13 -42.07
N HIS A 752 3.49 -10.17 -42.46
CA HIS A 752 4.59 -9.93 -41.54
C HIS A 752 5.69 -9.06 -42.15
N MET A 753 6.42 -8.35 -41.30
CA MET A 753 7.61 -7.59 -41.65
C MET A 753 8.69 -7.78 -40.57
N GLY A 754 9.96 -7.65 -40.95
CA GLY A 754 11.06 -7.64 -39.98
C GLY A 754 11.12 -6.35 -39.19
N SER A 755 11.58 -6.43 -37.94
CA SER A 755 11.97 -5.29 -37.11
C SER A 755 13.20 -5.64 -36.28
N GLU A 756 13.83 -4.65 -35.67
CA GLU A 756 14.99 -4.87 -34.77
C GLU A 756 14.63 -5.78 -33.58
N LEU A 757 13.38 -5.74 -33.11
CA LEU A 757 12.91 -6.54 -31.97
C LEU A 757 12.48 -7.96 -32.36
N GLY A 758 12.25 -8.22 -33.65
CA GLY A 758 11.72 -9.48 -34.19
C GLY A 758 10.67 -9.27 -35.28
N VAL A 759 10.07 -10.35 -35.75
CA VAL A 759 9.03 -10.34 -36.78
C VAL A 759 7.76 -9.70 -36.22
N VAL A 760 7.27 -8.65 -36.88
CA VAL A 760 6.00 -7.99 -36.57
C VAL A 760 4.92 -8.49 -37.51
N ILE A 761 3.81 -8.94 -36.94
CA ILE A 761 2.66 -9.50 -37.63
C ILE A 761 1.51 -8.51 -37.60
N THR A 762 0.90 -8.32 -38.76
CA THR A 762 -0.37 -7.59 -38.91
C THR A 762 -1.47 -8.62 -39.20
N PRO A 763 -2.48 -8.74 -38.32
CA PRO A 763 -3.58 -9.69 -38.50
C PRO A 763 -4.51 -9.27 -39.65
N GLN A 764 -5.11 -10.22 -40.34
CA GLN A 764 -6.19 -10.00 -41.31
C GLN A 764 -7.55 -10.54 -40.82
N GLY A 765 -7.59 -11.14 -39.62
CA GLY A 765 -8.78 -11.68 -38.97
C GLY A 765 -8.56 -11.86 -37.47
N SER A 766 -9.57 -12.39 -36.77
CA SER A 766 -9.53 -12.62 -35.31
C SER A 766 -8.69 -13.83 -34.89
N GLU A 767 -8.32 -14.70 -35.83
CA GLU A 767 -7.46 -15.85 -35.62
C GLU A 767 -6.33 -15.86 -36.66
N LEU A 768 -5.10 -16.08 -36.20
CA LEU A 768 -3.91 -16.24 -37.05
C LEU A 768 -3.07 -17.42 -36.57
N THR A 769 -2.36 -18.04 -37.49
CA THR A 769 -1.48 -19.18 -37.20
C THR A 769 -0.09 -18.90 -37.73
N ILE A 770 0.91 -19.09 -36.88
CA ILE A 770 2.32 -18.86 -37.17
C ILE A 770 3.03 -20.20 -37.07
N THR A 771 3.85 -20.53 -38.07
CA THR A 771 4.79 -21.65 -38.00
C THR A 771 6.18 -21.08 -37.79
N LEU A 772 6.84 -21.46 -36.70
CA LEU A 772 8.18 -21.01 -36.33
C LEU A 772 9.24 -21.54 -37.29
#